data_AF-A0A443I420-F1
#
_entry.id   AF-A0A443I420-F1
#
_cell.length_a   1.000
_cell.length_b   1.000
_cell.length_c   1.000
_cell.angle_alpha   90.00
_cell.angle_beta   90.00
_cell.angle_gamma   90.00
#
_symmetry.space_group_name_H-M   'P 1'
#
loop_
_entity.id
_entity.type
_entity.pdbx_description
1 polymer ?
#
loop_
_entity_poly.entity_id
_entity_poly.type
_entity_poly.pdbx_seq_one_letter_code
_entity_poly.pdbx_strand_id
1 'polypeptide(L)'
;MELQAEYFHHPYSPYDIQLNFMRSLYTCIEEGKVGIFESPTGTGKSLSLICGSLTWLRDYKRKQFLETLESSLGDDEPEWMLEFAKKEKTRELAEKRKNLEARLAKAREEEERIKRDFERPGRPRKKQVRDHRLPNKHQTGRLTAQKLDSSATQADDDGDQFELDDYDSDIEENKKAFGGKSDDALGLSASTLALLERFKSPGLAQDKLGEGDDEDIKIFYCSRTHSQLSQFANELRRVTFPPSLPLEESPIGGSADRTGGSKDLVEAVKHLSLGSRKNLCINPKVSALGNATAINERCLELQQTGVSAEHKCPYLPSKENEALVLEFRDHALATVKDIEDIGKVGKKVGICPYYASRSVIKQSEIVTLPYPLLLQRSARDALGLSVKNHVVIIDEAHNLMDAISEINSASVTLKQLHTALSQLTTYARKYKLRLKGKNRVYITQLIRLIDSIHNQLQSIAKTRQETESSLLPSDLMAGKGVDQINPHKLSRYLQESKLARKVDGLTEHLQKTETRRSDERAATPVLFQVQSFLLSLMNPSAEGQLFFVKTPDDIQLRYMLLDPTNHFREIVEDARAVILAGGTMSPMTDYADYLFSYVTGERLDTFSYGHVIPADNLAARTLSRGVLGTEFDFTYKARDSDKMINDLGRTIAELCQVIPDGLVAFFPSYDYLNQVVAKWKKTPAGEKGKTVLDLIQGKKPLFYESQDRSNSTEQLLQEYSNAVATGSGALLLSVIGGKLSEGINFSDKLGRGVLVVGLPFPNLHSAVWKAKLGHVEQKVYQHTTGSEENRRAKAKAAGRDFYENACMRAVNQSIGRAIRHRNDYASIIMIDRRYESARIQAKLPAWIKQGLATGDAANSAGRTVQALTEFFRKPRN
;
A
#
# COMPACT_ATOMS: atom_id res chain seq x y z
N MET A 1 -6.52 32.78 15.14
CA MET A 1 -5.12 33.14 14.85
C MET A 1 -4.91 32.99 13.35
N GLU A 2 -4.57 34.06 12.61
CA GLU A 2 -4.27 33.93 11.19
C GLU A 2 -2.91 33.25 11.03
N LEU A 3 -2.91 31.95 10.69
CA LEU A 3 -1.68 31.17 10.50
C LEU A 3 -0.95 31.64 9.24
N GLN A 4 0.09 32.46 9.38
CA GLN A 4 0.86 33.02 8.26
C GLN A 4 1.82 31.98 7.63
N ALA A 5 2.40 32.28 6.47
CA ALA A 5 3.27 31.35 5.73
C ALA A 5 4.49 30.87 6.54
N GLU A 6 5.10 31.78 7.30
CA GLU A 6 6.30 31.50 8.12
C GLU A 6 6.00 30.51 9.26
N TYR A 7 4.74 30.42 9.68
CA TYR A 7 4.28 29.54 10.76
C TYR A 7 4.48 28.06 10.45
N PHE A 8 4.35 27.67 9.18
CA PHE A 8 4.40 26.26 8.78
C PHE A 8 5.82 25.75 8.50
N HIS A 9 6.85 26.60 8.66
CA HIS A 9 8.26 26.24 8.44
C HIS A 9 8.53 25.56 7.09
N HIS A 10 7.80 26.00 6.06
CA HIS A 10 7.95 25.48 4.72
C HIS A 10 9.35 25.85 4.19
N PRO A 11 10.12 24.91 3.59
CA PRO A 11 11.53 25.12 3.23
C PRO A 11 11.72 26.07 2.03
N TYR A 12 10.61 26.47 1.41
CA TYR A 12 10.52 27.44 0.32
C TYR A 12 9.38 28.42 0.62
N SER A 13 9.27 29.51 -0.13
CA SER A 13 8.05 30.33 -0.09
C SER A 13 6.86 29.50 -0.60
N PRO A 14 5.86 29.18 0.25
CA PRO A 14 4.72 28.39 -0.18
C PRO A 14 3.82 29.20 -1.11
N TYR A 15 3.17 28.52 -2.06
CA TYR A 15 2.09 29.11 -2.86
C TYR A 15 0.84 29.32 -1.99
N ASP A 16 -0.04 30.27 -2.35
CA ASP A 16 -1.29 30.51 -1.60
C ASP A 16 -2.14 29.24 -1.45
N ILE A 17 -2.19 28.41 -2.50
CA ILE A 17 -2.90 27.13 -2.44
C ILE A 17 -2.26 26.14 -1.45
N GLN A 18 -0.93 26.15 -1.31
CA GLN A 18 -0.22 25.31 -0.34
C GLN A 18 -0.46 25.82 1.07
N LEU A 19 -0.47 27.14 1.27
CA LEU A 19 -0.79 27.75 2.55
C LEU A 19 -2.21 27.43 3.00
N ASN A 20 -3.18 27.55 2.09
CA ASN A 20 -4.57 27.16 2.37
C ASN A 20 -4.69 25.66 2.66
N PHE A 21 -3.94 24.81 1.94
CA PHE A 21 -3.86 23.38 2.24
C PHE A 21 -3.35 23.13 3.66
N MET A 22 -2.23 23.74 4.05
CA MET A 22 -1.62 23.57 5.37
C MET A 22 -2.53 24.06 6.50
N ARG A 23 -3.25 25.17 6.30
CA ARG A 23 -4.24 25.70 7.25
C ARG A 23 -5.40 24.73 7.45
N SER A 24 -6.03 24.28 6.37
CA SER A 24 -7.14 23.32 6.45
C SER A 24 -6.69 22.00 7.08
N LEU A 25 -5.48 21.53 6.76
CA LEU A 25 -4.90 20.34 7.38
C LEU A 25 -4.72 20.52 8.88
N TYR A 26 -4.12 21.62 9.32
CA TYR A 26 -3.91 21.93 10.74
C TYR A 26 -5.24 21.93 11.50
N THR A 27 -6.25 22.66 11.00
CA THR A 27 -7.57 22.74 11.63
C THR A 27 -8.25 21.38 11.69
N CYS A 28 -8.20 20.61 10.60
CA CYS A 28 -8.81 19.27 10.53
C CYS A 28 -8.21 18.31 11.57
N ILE A 29 -6.89 18.38 11.80
CA ILE A 29 -6.21 17.57 12.81
C ILE A 29 -6.53 18.07 14.25
N GLU A 30 -6.56 19.39 14.46
CA GLU A 30 -6.90 19.97 15.77
C GLU A 30 -8.31 19.56 16.19
N GLU A 31 -9.28 19.63 15.29
CA GLU A 31 -10.69 19.30 15.52
C GLU A 31 -11.00 17.78 15.52
N GLY A 32 -10.01 16.92 15.25
CA GLY A 32 -10.20 15.46 15.29
C GLY A 32 -11.10 14.90 14.16
N LYS A 33 -11.01 15.53 12.99
CA LYS A 33 -11.89 15.24 11.85
C LYS A 33 -11.34 14.18 10.89
N VAL A 34 -12.22 13.72 10.02
CA VAL A 34 -11.90 12.98 8.79
C VAL A 34 -11.86 13.99 7.65
N GLY A 35 -10.69 14.20 7.05
CA GLY A 35 -10.50 15.17 5.99
C GLY A 35 -10.12 14.53 4.66
N ILE A 36 -10.84 14.87 3.59
CA ILE A 36 -10.53 14.42 2.23
C ILE A 36 -9.94 15.59 1.44
N PHE A 37 -8.66 15.49 1.08
CA PHE A 37 -7.88 16.54 0.42
C PHE A 37 -7.53 16.13 -1.01
N GLU A 38 -8.04 16.87 -1.99
CA GLU A 38 -7.57 16.82 -3.38
C GLU A 38 -6.58 17.95 -3.65
N SER A 39 -5.36 17.57 -3.97
CA SER A 39 -4.31 18.52 -4.36
C SER A 39 -3.60 17.95 -5.59
N PRO A 40 -3.73 18.59 -6.78
CA PRO A 40 -3.17 18.09 -8.03
C PRO A 40 -1.68 17.76 -7.93
N THR A 41 -1.19 16.86 -8.78
CA THR A 41 0.24 16.53 -8.76
C THR A 41 1.10 17.74 -9.11
N GLY A 42 2.32 17.81 -8.57
CA GLY A 42 3.24 18.92 -8.84
C GLY A 42 2.99 20.21 -8.02
N THR A 43 1.97 20.24 -7.18
CA THR A 43 1.65 21.37 -6.28
C THR A 43 2.41 21.33 -4.94
N GLY A 44 3.28 20.34 -4.73
CA GLY A 44 4.02 20.17 -3.47
C GLY A 44 3.21 19.56 -2.31
N LYS A 45 2.15 18.79 -2.62
CA LYS A 45 1.27 18.10 -1.65
C LYS A 45 2.02 17.43 -0.49
N SER A 46 3.05 16.64 -0.78
CA SER A 46 3.79 15.88 0.24
C SER A 46 4.52 16.80 1.23
N LEU A 47 5.16 17.89 0.75
CA LEU A 47 5.70 18.94 1.62
C LEU A 47 4.62 19.67 2.42
N SER A 48 3.47 19.99 1.82
CA SER A 48 2.35 20.62 2.54
C SER A 48 1.80 19.73 3.65
N LEU A 49 1.69 18.41 3.40
CA LEU A 49 1.30 17.43 4.41
C LEU A 49 2.31 17.38 5.56
N ILE A 50 3.61 17.33 5.26
CA ILE A 50 4.69 17.33 6.26
C ILE A 50 4.64 18.60 7.10
N CYS A 51 4.65 19.76 6.45
CA CYS A 51 4.71 21.06 7.11
C CYS A 51 3.48 21.31 7.98
N GLY A 52 2.26 21.09 7.45
CA GLY A 52 1.03 21.29 8.22
C GLY A 52 0.89 20.33 9.41
N SER A 53 1.19 19.04 9.22
CA SER A 53 1.04 18.03 10.29
C SER A 53 2.12 18.14 11.37
N LEU A 54 3.38 18.41 11.02
CA LEU A 54 4.45 18.57 12.00
C LEU A 54 4.34 19.87 12.79
N THR A 55 3.91 20.96 12.15
CA THR A 55 3.63 22.22 12.85
C THR A 55 2.57 21.98 13.92
N TRP A 56 1.46 21.33 13.55
CA TRP A 56 0.44 20.91 14.50
C TRP A 56 1.00 20.03 15.62
N LEU A 57 1.82 19.03 15.30
CA LEU A 57 2.39 18.15 16.32
C LEU A 57 3.29 18.89 17.31
N ARG A 58 4.10 19.85 16.83
CA ARG A 58 4.95 20.68 17.68
C ARG A 58 4.12 21.56 18.61
N ASP A 59 3.09 22.21 18.09
CA ASP A 59 2.19 23.05 18.87
C ASP A 59 1.36 22.24 19.87
N TYR A 60 0.88 21.07 19.46
CA TYR A 60 0.16 20.14 20.32
C TYR A 60 1.03 19.69 21.49
N LYS A 61 2.29 19.29 21.23
CA LYS A 61 3.24 18.92 22.29
C LYS A 61 3.52 20.08 23.24
N ARG A 62 3.63 21.31 22.72
CA ARG A 62 3.81 22.52 23.54
C ARG A 62 2.58 22.77 24.42
N LYS A 63 1.38 22.69 23.84
CA LYS A 63 0.12 22.89 24.55
C LYS A 63 -0.10 21.81 25.61
N GLN A 64 0.07 20.53 25.27
CA GLN A 64 -0.04 19.41 26.21
C GLN A 64 0.95 19.54 27.36
N PHE A 65 2.19 20.00 27.09
CA PHE A 65 3.16 20.27 28.14
C PHE A 65 2.67 21.38 29.09
N LEU A 66 2.14 22.48 28.57
CA LEU A 66 1.57 23.56 29.37
C LEU A 66 0.35 23.09 30.18
N GLU A 67 -0.58 22.36 29.58
CA GLU A 67 -1.75 21.79 30.25
C GLU A 67 -1.36 20.78 31.34
N THR A 68 -0.32 19.98 31.11
CA THR A 68 0.21 19.04 32.12
C THR A 68 0.83 19.77 33.31
N LEU A 69 1.42 20.94 33.09
CA LEU A 69 1.92 21.81 34.17
C LEU A 69 0.78 22.45 34.95
N GLU A 70 -0.33 22.77 34.29
CA GLU A 70 -1.53 23.35 34.91
C GLU A 70 -2.37 22.32 35.67
N SER A 71 -2.50 21.09 35.17
CA SER A 71 -3.27 20.02 35.83
C SER A 71 -2.56 19.36 37.02
N SER A 72 -1.26 19.60 37.17
CA SER A 72 -0.47 19.16 38.34
C SER A 72 -0.80 19.92 39.62
N LEU A 73 -1.67 20.95 39.52
CA LEU A 73 -1.95 21.91 40.57
C LEU A 73 -3.23 21.49 41.30
N GLY A 74 -3.15 21.23 42.60
CA GLY A 74 -4.33 21.24 43.47
C GLY A 74 -4.66 22.69 43.84
N ASP A 75 -5.95 23.03 43.91
CA ASP A 75 -6.44 24.40 44.19
C ASP A 75 -6.04 24.94 45.58
N ASP A 76 -5.48 24.10 46.48
CA ASP A 76 -5.26 24.39 47.89
C ASP A 76 -3.78 24.68 48.28
N GLU A 77 -2.83 24.71 47.34
CA GLU A 77 -1.39 24.95 47.65
C GLU A 77 -0.93 26.40 47.39
N PRO A 78 0.06 26.93 48.14
CA PRO A 78 0.58 28.29 47.95
C PRO A 78 1.23 28.51 46.57
N GLU A 79 1.05 29.70 45.97
CA GLU A 79 1.58 30.05 44.64
C GLU A 79 3.08 29.75 44.44
N TRP A 80 3.92 30.02 45.45
CA TRP A 80 5.37 29.78 45.37
C TRP A 80 5.74 28.29 45.33
N MET A 81 4.93 27.42 45.94
CA MET A 81 5.13 25.97 45.95
C MET A 81 4.70 25.37 44.61
N LEU A 82 3.62 25.89 44.05
CA LEU A 82 3.12 25.58 42.72
C LEU A 82 4.10 26.02 41.61
N GLU A 83 4.66 27.22 41.70
CA GLU A 83 5.70 27.69 40.78
C GLU A 83 6.98 26.86 40.87
N PHE A 84 7.40 26.45 42.08
CA PHE A 84 8.55 25.60 42.28
C PHE A 84 8.34 24.20 41.68
N ALA A 85 7.18 23.58 41.92
CA ALA A 85 6.83 22.27 41.35
C ALA A 85 6.75 22.31 39.82
N LYS A 86 6.18 23.39 39.24
CA LYS A 86 6.21 23.63 37.78
C LYS A 86 7.65 23.71 37.27
N LYS A 87 8.50 24.49 37.94
CA LYS A 87 9.91 24.67 37.56
C LYS A 87 10.71 23.37 37.69
N GLU A 88 10.41 22.54 38.66
CA GLU A 88 11.06 21.24 38.83
C GLU A 88 10.65 20.24 37.74
N LYS A 89 9.34 20.10 37.47
CA LYS A 89 8.82 19.17 36.45
C LYS A 89 9.23 19.56 35.04
N THR A 90 9.23 20.87 34.73
CA THR A 90 9.77 21.40 33.46
C THR A 90 11.25 21.09 33.31
N ARG A 91 12.05 21.30 34.36
CA ARG A 91 13.49 20.99 34.36
C ARG A 91 13.75 19.49 34.15
N GLU A 92 13.00 18.61 34.80
CA GLU A 92 13.14 17.16 34.64
C GLU A 92 12.83 16.70 33.21
N LEU A 93 11.74 17.18 32.62
CA LEU A 93 11.36 16.85 31.24
C LEU A 93 12.35 17.42 30.22
N ALA A 94 12.83 18.65 30.44
CA ALA A 94 13.84 19.29 29.61
C ALA A 94 15.18 18.53 29.68
N GLU A 95 15.58 18.06 30.88
CA GLU A 95 16.80 17.29 31.08
C GLU A 95 16.72 15.90 30.42
N LYS A 96 15.59 15.19 30.56
CA LYS A 96 15.36 13.90 29.85
C LYS A 96 15.49 14.07 28.34
N ARG A 97 14.89 15.12 27.77
CA ARG A 97 14.97 15.42 26.33
C ARG A 97 16.38 15.82 25.91
N LYS A 98 17.06 16.64 26.70
CA LYS A 98 18.47 17.01 26.46
C LYS A 98 19.39 15.79 26.45
N ASN A 99 19.18 14.85 27.37
CA ASN A 99 19.92 13.60 27.42
C ASN A 99 19.64 12.72 26.19
N LEU A 100 18.38 12.65 25.74
CA LEU A 100 18.03 11.96 24.51
C LEU A 100 18.69 12.60 23.29
N GLU A 101 18.58 13.92 23.10
CA GLU A 101 19.20 14.64 21.98
C GLU A 101 20.73 14.52 22.00
N ALA A 102 21.38 14.53 23.17
CA ALA A 102 22.82 14.32 23.28
C ALA A 102 23.23 12.91 22.81
N ARG A 103 22.45 11.87 23.14
CA ARG A 103 22.68 10.50 22.66
C ARG A 103 22.52 10.42 21.14
N LEU A 104 21.47 11.02 20.60
CA LEU A 104 21.23 11.06 19.15
C LEU A 104 22.34 11.83 18.44
N ALA A 105 22.81 12.95 18.98
CA ALA A 105 23.92 13.73 18.44
C ALA A 105 25.22 12.91 18.39
N LYS A 106 25.52 12.13 19.43
CA LYS A 106 26.66 11.21 19.44
C LYS A 106 26.56 10.15 18.34
N ALA A 107 25.36 9.58 18.15
CA ALA A 107 25.12 8.62 17.07
C ALA A 107 25.30 9.24 15.68
N ARG A 108 24.89 10.51 15.48
CA ARG A 108 25.14 11.27 14.23
C ARG A 108 26.64 11.45 13.98
N GLU A 109 27.40 11.88 14.99
CA GLU A 109 28.83 12.13 14.86
C GLU A 109 29.60 10.84 14.52
N GLU A 110 29.22 9.71 15.13
CA GLU A 110 29.79 8.41 14.80
C GLU A 110 29.50 8.00 13.34
N GLU A 111 28.29 8.22 12.85
CA GLU A 111 27.93 7.96 11.46
C GLU A 111 28.72 8.84 10.48
N GLU A 112 28.84 10.14 10.76
CA GLU A 112 29.64 11.04 9.93
C GLU A 112 31.11 10.66 9.91
N ARG A 113 31.68 10.28 11.05
CA ARG A 113 33.07 9.84 11.14
C ARG A 113 33.31 8.61 10.25
N ILE A 114 32.41 7.62 10.33
CA ILE A 114 32.50 6.41 9.51
C ILE A 114 32.37 6.74 8.03
N LYS A 115 31.47 7.65 7.65
CA LYS A 115 31.30 8.11 6.27
C LYS A 115 32.57 8.79 5.74
N ARG A 116 33.16 9.71 6.52
CA ARG A 116 34.42 10.39 6.17
C ARG A 116 35.59 9.41 6.05
N ASP A 117 35.65 8.38 6.90
CA ASP A 117 36.67 7.35 6.82
C ASP A 117 36.52 6.44 5.58
N PHE A 118 35.29 6.27 5.07
CA PHE A 118 35.00 5.51 3.85
C PHE A 118 35.27 6.30 2.56
N GLU A 119 35.08 7.62 2.57
CA GLU A 119 35.25 8.51 1.41
C GLU A 119 36.71 8.94 1.17
N ARG A 120 37.63 8.68 2.09
CA ARG A 120 39.07 8.97 1.90
C ARG A 120 39.68 8.01 0.84
N PRO A 121 40.15 8.53 -0.32
CA PRO A 121 40.84 7.70 -1.30
C PRO A 121 42.22 7.31 -0.77
N GLY A 122 42.52 6.00 -0.70
CA GLY A 122 43.89 5.51 -0.52
C GLY A 122 44.21 4.61 0.69
N ARG A 123 43.23 4.06 1.43
CA ARG A 123 43.52 2.98 2.40
C ARG A 123 43.09 1.60 1.89
N PRO A 124 43.92 0.56 2.03
CA PRO A 124 43.52 -0.80 1.67
C PRO A 124 42.35 -1.24 2.56
N ARG A 125 41.33 -1.83 1.93
CA ARG A 125 40.13 -2.39 2.58
C ARG A 125 40.51 -3.49 3.57
N LYS A 126 40.83 -3.15 4.82
CA LYS A 126 40.79 -4.13 5.92
C LYS A 126 39.33 -4.41 6.22
N LYS A 127 38.86 -5.62 5.86
CA LYS A 127 37.64 -6.23 6.41
C LYS A 127 37.76 -6.22 7.94
N GLN A 128 37.20 -5.22 8.61
CA GLN A 128 36.79 -5.37 10.01
C GLN A 128 35.51 -6.20 10.01
N VAL A 129 35.68 -7.51 9.86
CA VAL A 129 34.74 -8.46 10.44
C VAL A 129 35.06 -8.44 11.93
N ARG A 130 34.20 -7.85 12.76
CA ARG A 130 34.16 -8.21 14.18
C ARG A 130 33.77 -9.68 14.23
N ASP A 131 34.76 -10.56 14.27
CA ASP A 131 34.61 -12.00 14.42
C ASP A 131 34.21 -12.26 15.87
N HIS A 132 32.89 -12.28 16.15
CA HIS A 132 32.37 -12.80 17.42
C HIS A 132 32.46 -14.33 17.37
N ARG A 133 33.68 -14.85 17.62
CA ARG A 133 33.88 -16.26 17.93
C ARG A 133 33.37 -16.55 19.33
N LEU A 134 32.37 -17.44 19.40
CA LEU A 134 32.00 -18.18 20.59
C LEU A 134 33.23 -18.94 21.13
N PRO A 135 33.46 -19.00 22.46
CA PRO A 135 34.59 -19.73 23.02
C PRO A 135 34.24 -21.23 23.11
N ASN A 136 34.89 -22.05 22.28
CA ASN A 136 34.84 -23.50 22.42
C ASN A 136 36.05 -23.98 23.23
N LYS A 137 35.81 -24.71 24.32
CA LYS A 137 36.85 -25.17 25.26
C LYS A 137 36.86 -26.70 25.33
N HIS A 138 38.07 -27.24 25.19
CA HIS A 138 38.56 -28.61 25.44
C HIS A 138 38.35 -29.67 24.34
N GLN A 139 39.41 -30.06 23.61
CA GLN A 139 40.60 -30.90 23.94
C GLN A 139 40.36 -32.38 23.62
N THR A 140 40.85 -32.83 22.46
CA THR A 140 42.02 -33.70 22.27
C THR A 140 41.78 -35.19 22.53
N GLY A 141 41.73 -35.95 21.43
CA GLY A 141 41.83 -37.41 21.41
C GLY A 141 42.20 -37.87 20.00
N ARG A 142 43.49 -38.15 19.81
CA ARG A 142 44.15 -38.67 18.60
C ARG A 142 43.70 -40.12 18.38
N LEU A 143 43.47 -40.57 17.13
CA LEU A 143 43.99 -41.82 16.54
C LEU A 143 43.22 -42.28 15.26
N THR A 144 43.99 -42.39 14.18
CA THR A 144 44.00 -43.40 13.10
C THR A 144 42.73 -43.83 12.38
N ALA A 145 42.76 -43.63 11.05
CA ALA A 145 41.98 -44.36 10.07
C ALA A 145 42.31 -45.86 10.08
N GLN A 146 41.30 -46.71 10.23
CA GLN A 146 41.32 -48.07 9.69
C GLN A 146 39.89 -48.60 9.44
N LYS A 147 39.76 -49.31 8.31
CA LYS A 147 38.56 -49.95 7.77
C LYS A 147 37.89 -50.91 8.76
N LEU A 148 36.56 -50.97 8.74
CA LEU A 148 35.82 -52.23 8.83
C LEU A 148 34.43 -52.07 8.19
N ASP A 149 34.22 -52.89 7.18
CA ASP A 149 32.95 -53.21 6.56
C ASP A 149 32.03 -53.96 7.54
N SER A 150 30.75 -54.04 7.18
CA SER A 150 29.69 -54.92 7.71
C SER A 150 28.95 -54.49 9.00
N SER A 151 27.76 -53.90 8.82
CA SER A 151 26.50 -54.57 9.18
C SER A 151 25.32 -53.71 8.74
N ALA A 152 24.53 -54.27 7.83
CA ALA A 152 23.17 -53.84 7.57
C ALA A 152 22.33 -54.06 8.82
N THR A 153 21.60 -53.02 9.27
CA THR A 153 20.21 -53.03 9.75
C THR A 153 19.97 -51.82 10.65
N GLN A 154 19.26 -50.83 10.10
CA GLN A 154 18.21 -50.00 10.73
C GLN A 154 18.08 -48.71 9.92
N ALA A 155 17.14 -48.72 8.98
CA ALA A 155 16.53 -47.50 8.51
C ALA A 155 15.62 -47.02 9.64
N ASP A 156 16.14 -46.16 10.50
CA ASP A 156 15.30 -45.44 11.45
C ASP A 156 14.40 -44.46 10.67
N ASP A 157 13.13 -44.53 11.03
CA ASP A 157 11.98 -43.82 10.47
C ASP A 157 12.07 -42.32 10.77
N ASP A 158 12.69 -41.53 9.86
CA ASP A 158 12.66 -40.06 9.88
C ASP A 158 11.24 -39.48 9.64
N GLY A 159 10.20 -40.32 9.57
CA GLY A 159 8.80 -39.94 9.43
C GLY A 159 8.18 -39.27 10.66
N ASP A 160 8.84 -39.34 11.83
CA ASP A 160 8.36 -38.76 13.09
C ASP A 160 8.30 -37.23 13.05
N GLN A 161 9.15 -36.59 12.25
CA GLN A 161 9.24 -35.12 12.19
C GLN A 161 7.96 -34.43 11.68
N PHE A 162 7.13 -35.14 10.91
CA PHE A 162 5.93 -34.58 10.29
C PHE A 162 4.62 -35.04 10.97
N GLU A 163 4.71 -35.74 12.10
CA GLU A 163 3.53 -36.15 12.89
C GLU A 163 2.87 -34.94 13.58
N LEU A 164 1.54 -34.91 13.63
CA LEU A 164 0.78 -33.85 14.28
C LEU A 164 0.74 -34.02 15.79
N ASP A 165 0.97 -32.92 16.50
CA ASP A 165 0.78 -32.86 17.95
C ASP A 165 -0.71 -32.97 18.30
N ASP A 166 -0.98 -33.32 19.55
CA ASP A 166 -2.35 -33.49 20.04
C ASP A 166 -3.11 -32.15 20.05
N TYR A 167 -4.23 -32.11 19.33
CA TYR A 167 -5.14 -30.97 19.36
C TYR A 167 -6.31 -31.26 20.31
N ASP A 168 -6.46 -30.45 21.35
CA ASP A 168 -7.56 -30.54 22.31
C ASP A 168 -8.50 -29.33 22.20
N SER A 169 -9.71 -29.58 21.73
CA SER A 169 -10.77 -28.57 21.56
C SER A 169 -11.42 -28.10 22.86
N ASP A 170 -11.19 -28.80 23.98
CA ASP A 170 -12.04 -28.70 25.17
C ASP A 170 -11.51 -27.66 26.19
N ILE A 171 -10.33 -27.09 25.92
CA ILE A 171 -9.69 -26.04 26.73
C ILE A 171 -10.53 -24.74 26.79
N GLU A 172 -11.45 -24.53 25.84
CA GLU A 172 -12.31 -23.33 25.77
C GLU A 172 -13.72 -23.50 26.35
N GLU A 173 -14.31 -24.71 26.38
CA GLU A 173 -15.65 -24.88 26.98
C GLU A 173 -15.62 -24.52 28.47
N ASN A 174 -14.48 -24.73 29.14
CA ASN A 174 -14.26 -24.32 30.52
C ASN A 174 -13.98 -22.81 30.71
N LYS A 175 -13.52 -22.09 29.68
CA LYS A 175 -13.28 -20.63 29.77
C LYS A 175 -14.56 -19.81 29.64
N LYS A 176 -15.60 -20.34 28.99
CA LYS A 176 -16.93 -19.69 28.94
C LYS A 176 -17.69 -19.72 30.28
N ALA A 177 -17.28 -20.56 31.23
CA ALA A 177 -17.91 -20.65 32.54
C ALA A 177 -17.44 -19.56 33.55
N PHE A 178 -16.34 -18.86 33.28
CA PHE A 178 -15.85 -17.74 34.10
C PHE A 178 -15.79 -16.46 33.25
N GLY A 179 -16.71 -15.53 33.52
CA GLY A 179 -17.05 -14.42 32.62
C GLY A 179 -15.99 -13.32 32.44
N GLY A 180 -16.00 -12.73 31.24
CA GLY A 180 -15.36 -11.48 30.87
C GLY A 180 -15.57 -11.20 29.37
N LYS A 181 -16.14 -10.04 29.02
CA LYS A 181 -16.52 -9.65 27.65
C LYS A 181 -15.31 -9.29 26.76
N SER A 182 -15.46 -9.61 25.47
CA SER A 182 -14.84 -9.08 24.24
C SER A 182 -13.33 -9.26 24.00
N ASP A 183 -12.95 -10.21 23.13
CA ASP A 183 -12.01 -9.98 21.99
C ASP A 183 -11.98 -11.17 20.98
N ASP A 184 -13.13 -11.68 20.55
CA ASP A 184 -13.23 -12.93 19.75
C ASP A 184 -12.92 -12.79 18.24
N ALA A 185 -12.40 -11.65 17.78
CA ALA A 185 -12.18 -11.40 16.34
C ALA A 185 -10.78 -11.79 15.81
N LEU A 186 -9.88 -12.31 16.66
CA LEU A 186 -8.44 -12.25 16.36
C LEU A 186 -7.79 -13.47 15.71
N GLY A 187 -8.45 -14.62 15.51
CA GLY A 187 -7.95 -15.69 14.62
C GLY A 187 -6.43 -15.99 14.67
N LEU A 188 -5.82 -15.96 15.86
CA LEU A 188 -4.39 -16.22 16.12
C LEU A 188 -4.28 -17.48 16.97
N SER A 189 -3.31 -18.35 16.67
CA SER A 189 -3.12 -19.63 17.38
C SER A 189 -2.74 -19.39 18.85
N ALA A 190 -3.17 -20.25 19.78
CA ALA A 190 -2.77 -20.16 21.19
C ALA A 190 -1.24 -20.15 21.39
N SER A 191 -0.49 -20.81 20.50
CA SER A 191 0.98 -20.78 20.49
C SER A 191 1.57 -19.46 19.97
N THR A 192 0.88 -18.78 19.04
CA THR A 192 1.25 -17.46 18.52
C THR A 192 0.85 -16.37 19.49
N LEU A 193 -0.31 -16.50 20.15
CA LEU A 193 -0.72 -15.66 21.27
C LEU A 193 0.18 -15.88 22.48
N ALA A 194 0.58 -17.10 22.83
CA ALA A 194 1.55 -17.37 23.90
C ALA A 194 2.97 -16.86 23.55
N LEU A 195 3.35 -16.86 22.27
CA LEU A 195 4.56 -16.19 21.79
C LEU A 195 4.41 -14.67 21.89
N LEU A 196 3.29 -14.10 21.43
CA LEU A 196 2.95 -12.69 21.55
C LEU A 196 2.82 -12.25 23.01
N GLU A 197 2.40 -13.12 23.93
CA GLU A 197 2.31 -12.89 25.37
C GLU A 197 3.66 -13.05 26.06
N ARG A 198 4.51 -14.00 25.63
CA ARG A 198 5.93 -14.04 26.05
C ARG A 198 6.71 -12.82 25.58
N PHE A 199 6.27 -12.19 24.48
CA PHE A 199 6.86 -10.97 23.92
C PHE A 199 6.07 -9.69 24.26
N LYS A 200 4.86 -9.78 24.84
CA LYS A 200 4.26 -8.72 25.65
C LYS A 200 5.12 -8.70 26.91
N SER A 201 6.22 -7.96 26.87
CA SER A 201 7.18 -7.85 27.98
C SER A 201 6.48 -7.87 29.33
N PRO A 202 6.54 -8.97 30.12
CA PRO A 202 6.16 -8.94 31.52
C PRO A 202 7.34 -8.36 32.31
N GLY A 203 7.81 -7.18 31.88
CA GLY A 203 9.10 -6.61 32.26
C GLY A 203 9.19 -5.09 32.10
N LEU A 204 8.06 -4.40 31.87
CA LEU A 204 7.92 -2.97 32.17
C LEU A 204 7.06 -2.72 33.41
N ALA A 205 6.72 -3.77 34.17
CA ALA A 205 6.08 -3.64 35.47
C ALA A 205 7.12 -3.75 36.60
N GLN A 206 8.12 -2.85 36.58
CA GLN A 206 8.97 -2.39 37.70
C GLN A 206 10.26 -1.78 37.14
N ASP A 207 10.13 -0.65 36.43
CA ASP A 207 11.10 0.44 36.59
C ASP A 207 10.35 1.59 37.25
N LYS A 208 10.27 1.52 38.58
CA LYS A 208 9.86 2.66 39.42
C LYS A 208 11.01 3.66 39.48
N LEU A 209 11.35 4.25 38.34
CA LEU A 209 12.13 5.48 38.20
C LEU A 209 11.61 6.24 36.95
N GLY A 210 10.38 6.76 37.05
CA GLY A 210 10.00 8.02 36.41
C GLY A 210 9.79 8.10 34.88
N GLU A 211 9.45 7.04 34.15
CA GLU A 211 8.88 7.18 32.80
C GLU A 211 7.38 6.91 32.85
N GLY A 212 6.57 7.98 32.86
CA GLY A 212 5.11 7.89 32.83
C GLY A 212 4.59 7.25 31.55
N ASP A 213 3.49 6.51 31.68
CA ASP A 213 2.75 5.76 30.66
C ASP A 213 2.06 6.62 29.58
N ASP A 214 2.48 7.88 29.39
CA ASP A 214 1.87 8.77 28.40
C ASP A 214 2.47 8.50 27.01
N GLU A 215 1.79 7.68 26.21
CA GLU A 215 2.11 7.56 24.79
C GLU A 215 1.87 8.91 24.08
N ASP A 216 2.95 9.68 23.86
CA ASP A 216 2.94 10.90 23.05
C ASP A 216 2.18 10.67 21.72
N ILE A 217 1.40 11.67 21.29
CA ILE A 217 0.73 11.62 19.99
C ILE A 217 1.75 11.48 18.85
N LYS A 218 1.44 10.63 17.87
CA LYS A 218 2.28 10.34 16.69
C LYS A 218 1.49 10.56 15.41
N ILE A 219 2.23 10.78 14.32
CA ILE A 219 1.68 10.83 12.97
C ILE A 219 2.06 9.53 12.24
N PHE A 220 1.05 8.75 11.87
CA PHE A 220 1.20 7.62 10.96
C PHE A 220 1.01 8.10 9.53
N TYR A 221 2.07 8.08 8.73
CA TYR A 221 2.01 8.42 7.32
C TYR A 221 2.03 7.14 6.47
N CYS A 222 1.03 7.00 5.60
CA CYS A 222 0.79 5.81 4.83
C CYS A 222 0.74 6.11 3.33
N SER A 223 1.40 5.27 2.53
CA SER A 223 1.41 5.43 1.07
C SER A 223 1.36 4.07 0.35
N ARG A 224 0.94 4.09 -0.92
CA ARG A 224 0.70 2.89 -1.73
C ARG A 224 2.00 2.15 -2.06
N THR A 225 3.08 2.86 -2.34
CA THR A 225 4.33 2.26 -2.85
C THR A 225 5.55 2.59 -2.01
N HIS A 226 6.55 1.71 -2.07
CA HIS A 226 7.84 1.89 -1.39
C HIS A 226 8.57 3.16 -1.83
N SER A 227 8.56 3.46 -3.13
CA SER A 227 9.21 4.64 -3.70
C SER A 227 8.60 5.95 -3.19
N GLN A 228 7.28 6.00 -2.98
CA GLN A 228 6.61 7.16 -2.38
C GLN A 228 7.03 7.39 -0.93
N LEU A 229 7.20 6.33 -0.14
CA LEU A 229 7.70 6.44 1.24
C LEU A 229 9.16 6.93 1.28
N SER A 230 10.02 6.45 0.36
CA SER A 230 11.39 6.95 0.22
C SER A 230 11.41 8.42 -0.24
N GLN A 231 10.48 8.83 -1.13
CA GLN A 231 10.33 10.24 -1.50
C GLN A 231 9.92 11.10 -0.29
N PHE A 232 8.94 10.65 0.50
CA PHE A 232 8.51 11.33 1.71
C PHE A 232 9.67 11.52 2.71
N ALA A 233 10.47 10.46 2.95
CA ALA A 233 11.65 10.55 3.82
C ALA A 233 12.67 11.59 3.30
N ASN A 234 12.86 11.69 1.98
CA ASN A 234 13.73 12.70 1.37
C ASN A 234 13.19 14.12 1.50
N GLU A 235 11.88 14.31 1.41
CA GLU A 235 11.25 15.61 1.64
C GLU A 235 11.30 16.01 3.11
N LEU A 236 11.11 15.06 4.02
CA LEU A 236 11.22 15.26 5.47
C LEU A 236 12.64 15.68 5.90
N ARG A 237 13.69 15.25 5.19
CA ARG A 237 15.07 15.70 5.43
C ARG A 237 15.29 17.19 5.14
N ARG A 238 14.39 17.84 4.38
CA ARG A 238 14.54 19.24 3.94
C ARG A 238 13.89 20.24 4.90
N VAL A 239 13.01 19.79 5.78
CA VAL A 239 12.26 20.65 6.71
C VAL A 239 12.97 20.73 8.05
N THR A 240 12.90 21.91 8.67
CA THR A 240 13.44 22.17 10.00
C THR A 240 12.40 22.91 10.81
N PHE A 241 12.14 22.42 12.02
CA PHE A 241 11.12 22.97 12.92
C PHE A 241 11.78 23.48 14.19
N PRO A 242 11.16 24.47 14.87
CA PRO A 242 11.60 24.89 16.18
C PRO A 242 11.44 23.74 17.19
N PRO A 243 12.23 23.75 18.28
CA PRO A 243 12.05 22.82 19.38
C PRO A 243 10.61 22.82 19.90
N SER A 244 10.12 21.63 20.26
CA SER A 244 8.76 21.45 20.78
C SER A 244 8.53 22.06 22.17
N LEU A 245 9.60 22.37 22.91
CA LEU A 245 9.56 23.08 24.19
C LEU A 245 10.44 24.33 24.12
N PRO A 246 10.04 25.44 24.76
CA PRO A 246 10.95 26.57 24.96
C PRO A 246 12.14 26.10 25.80
N LEU A 247 13.36 26.23 25.29
CA LEU A 247 14.55 26.27 26.13
C LEU A 247 14.46 27.58 26.92
N GLU A 248 14.59 27.53 28.25
CA GLU A 248 14.44 28.72 29.11
C GLU A 248 15.12 29.95 28.50
N GLU A 249 14.32 30.99 28.20
CA GLU A 249 14.84 32.34 28.09
C GLU A 249 15.49 32.69 29.43
N SER A 250 16.72 33.22 29.39
CA SER A 250 17.32 33.85 30.56
C SER A 250 16.32 34.85 31.17
N PRO A 251 16.20 34.92 32.50
CA PRO A 251 15.20 35.75 33.14
C PRO A 251 15.41 37.22 32.78
N ILE A 252 14.37 37.82 32.19
CA ILE A 252 13.94 39.22 32.30
C ILE A 252 15.05 40.28 32.09
N GLY A 253 15.00 40.94 30.93
CA GLY A 253 15.48 42.31 30.75
C GLY A 253 16.92 42.44 30.25
N GLY A 254 17.10 42.43 28.94
CA GLY A 254 18.36 42.84 28.31
C GLY A 254 18.26 42.70 26.80
N SER A 255 18.43 43.82 26.09
CA SER A 255 18.42 43.92 24.63
C SER A 255 19.20 42.78 23.96
N ALA A 256 18.54 42.03 23.08
CA ALA A 256 19.14 41.00 22.25
C ALA A 256 20.13 41.63 21.25
N ASP A 257 21.37 41.79 21.68
CA ASP A 257 22.48 42.07 20.79
C ASP A 257 22.90 40.77 20.09
N ARG A 258 22.88 40.81 18.76
CA ARG A 258 23.07 39.65 17.88
C ARG A 258 24.56 39.36 17.70
N THR A 259 25.24 38.80 18.68
CA THR A 259 26.57 38.19 18.44
C THR A 259 26.94 37.16 19.50
N GLY A 260 26.92 35.88 19.12
CA GLY A 260 27.84 34.87 19.65
C GLY A 260 27.28 33.84 20.64
N GLY A 261 27.00 32.62 20.15
CA GLY A 261 27.70 31.45 20.70
C GLY A 261 27.00 30.51 21.70
N SER A 262 25.67 30.47 21.85
CA SER A 262 25.03 29.28 22.42
C SER A 262 24.79 28.25 21.32
N LYS A 263 25.39 27.06 21.43
CA LYS A 263 25.01 25.90 20.61
C LYS A 263 23.63 25.44 21.08
N ASP A 264 22.59 26.08 20.59
CA ASP A 264 21.22 25.67 20.86
C ASP A 264 21.03 24.25 20.34
N LEU A 265 20.52 23.36 21.19
CA LEU A 265 20.24 21.97 20.83
C LEU A 265 19.13 21.96 19.77
N VAL A 266 19.50 21.67 18.52
CA VAL A 266 18.55 21.51 17.43
C VAL A 266 17.81 20.18 17.62
N GLU A 267 16.53 20.23 18.02
CA GLU A 267 15.66 19.06 18.07
C GLU A 267 15.34 18.61 16.64
N ALA A 268 15.88 17.46 16.23
CA ALA A 268 15.56 16.89 14.93
C ALA A 268 14.25 16.10 14.97
N VAL A 269 13.59 15.99 13.82
CA VAL A 269 12.38 15.17 13.69
C VAL A 269 12.73 13.69 13.87
N LYS A 270 12.05 13.04 14.80
CA LYS A 270 12.22 11.61 15.11
C LYS A 270 11.34 10.78 14.17
N HIS A 271 11.95 10.18 13.15
CA HIS A 271 11.25 9.44 12.11
C HIS A 271 11.61 7.96 12.10
N LEU A 272 10.62 7.10 11.87
CA LEU A 272 10.80 5.66 11.68
C LEU A 272 10.10 5.16 10.43
N SER A 273 10.84 4.44 9.59
CA SER A 273 10.29 3.71 8.45
C SER A 273 10.01 2.25 8.78
N LEU A 274 8.76 1.81 8.63
CA LEU A 274 8.35 0.41 8.76
C LEU A 274 8.24 -0.26 7.40
N GLY A 275 8.72 -1.50 7.32
CA GLY A 275 8.73 -2.29 6.11
C GLY A 275 8.37 -3.75 6.36
N SER A 276 8.09 -4.47 5.27
CA SER A 276 7.86 -5.91 5.34
C SER A 276 9.15 -6.69 5.66
N ARG A 277 9.02 -7.96 6.09
CA ARG A 277 10.18 -8.84 6.28
C ARG A 277 11.01 -9.00 5.00
N LYS A 278 10.40 -8.91 3.82
CA LYS A 278 11.11 -8.96 2.54
C LYS A 278 12.15 -7.83 2.41
N ASN A 279 11.84 -6.65 2.93
CA ASN A 279 12.70 -5.47 2.80
C ASN A 279 13.71 -5.38 3.96
N LEU A 280 13.34 -5.83 5.16
CA LEU A 280 14.14 -5.64 6.39
C LEU A 280 14.91 -6.89 6.85
N CYS A 281 14.72 -8.06 6.23
CA CYS A 281 15.43 -9.26 6.65
C CYS A 281 16.91 -9.21 6.29
N ILE A 282 17.79 -9.29 7.30
CA ILE A 282 19.25 -9.33 7.14
C ILE A 282 19.85 -10.74 7.19
N ASN A 283 19.03 -11.77 7.45
CA ASN A 283 19.50 -13.15 7.48
C ASN A 283 19.63 -13.68 6.04
N PRO A 284 20.86 -13.98 5.56
CA PRO A 284 21.10 -14.37 4.17
C PRO A 284 20.36 -15.65 3.77
N LYS A 285 20.14 -16.59 4.70
CA LYS A 285 19.41 -17.84 4.44
C LYS A 285 17.91 -17.60 4.19
N VAL A 286 17.37 -16.51 4.72
CA VAL A 286 15.95 -16.17 4.61
C VAL A 286 15.72 -15.17 3.48
N SER A 287 16.55 -14.13 3.38
CA SER A 287 16.43 -13.10 2.35
C SER A 287 16.61 -13.64 0.93
N ALA A 288 17.35 -14.74 0.76
CA ALA A 288 17.58 -15.39 -0.53
C ALA A 288 16.31 -16.06 -1.13
N LEU A 289 15.25 -16.28 -0.34
CA LEU A 289 14.04 -16.98 -0.81
C LEU A 289 13.22 -16.17 -1.83
N GLY A 290 13.41 -14.85 -1.92
CA GLY A 290 12.83 -13.95 -2.93
C GLY A 290 11.30 -13.72 -2.83
N ASN A 291 10.54 -14.72 -2.40
CA ASN A 291 9.10 -14.69 -2.22
C ASN A 291 8.74 -14.19 -0.80
N ALA A 292 7.84 -13.21 -0.70
CA ALA A 292 7.42 -12.62 0.58
C ALA A 292 6.79 -13.65 1.53
N THR A 293 5.96 -14.57 1.01
CA THR A 293 5.32 -15.60 1.82
C THR A 293 6.35 -16.59 2.36
N ALA A 294 7.26 -17.07 1.51
CA ALA A 294 8.34 -17.98 1.93
C ALA A 294 9.27 -17.33 2.97
N ILE A 295 9.59 -16.04 2.80
CA ILE A 295 10.36 -15.26 3.78
C ILE A 295 9.65 -15.19 5.13
N ASN A 296 8.35 -14.89 5.14
CA ASN A 296 7.56 -14.83 6.37
C ASN A 296 7.55 -16.19 7.09
N GLU A 297 7.28 -17.27 6.36
CA GLU A 297 7.20 -18.61 6.90
C GLU A 297 8.53 -19.08 7.49
N ARG A 298 9.63 -18.97 6.71
CA ARG A 298 10.96 -19.35 7.18
C ARG A 298 11.39 -18.50 8.37
N CYS A 299 11.06 -17.21 8.40
CA CYS A 299 11.36 -16.35 9.53
C CYS A 299 10.63 -16.80 10.81
N LEU A 300 9.35 -17.19 10.71
CA LEU A 300 8.58 -17.72 11.83
C LEU A 300 9.06 -19.11 12.26
N GLU A 301 9.53 -19.94 11.34
CA GLU A 301 10.09 -21.26 11.62
C GLU A 301 11.32 -21.17 12.51
N LEU A 302 12.25 -20.27 12.20
CA LEU A 302 13.47 -20.04 12.99
C LEU A 302 13.21 -19.49 14.40
N GLN A 303 11.95 -19.16 14.74
CA GLN A 303 11.53 -18.65 16.05
C GLN A 303 10.81 -19.69 16.91
N GLN A 304 10.55 -20.89 16.39
CA GLN A 304 9.77 -21.90 17.11
C GLN A 304 10.53 -22.47 18.32
N THR A 305 9.78 -22.89 19.33
CA THR A 305 10.30 -23.41 20.60
C THR A 305 11.06 -24.73 20.47
N GLY A 306 10.70 -25.57 19.49
CA GLY A 306 11.35 -26.86 19.21
C GLY A 306 12.63 -26.79 18.37
N VAL A 307 13.05 -25.59 17.93
CA VAL A 307 14.26 -25.41 17.13
C VAL A 307 15.46 -25.23 18.07
N SER A 308 16.51 -26.03 17.87
CA SER A 308 17.75 -25.94 18.65
C SER A 308 18.35 -24.52 18.56
N ALA A 309 19.06 -24.08 19.61
CA ALA A 309 19.61 -22.73 19.67
C ALA A 309 20.52 -22.39 18.48
N GLU A 310 21.21 -23.39 17.92
CA GLU A 310 22.07 -23.27 16.73
C GLU A 310 21.31 -22.99 15.43
N HIS A 311 20.03 -23.38 15.36
CA HIS A 311 19.18 -23.19 14.20
C HIS A 311 18.23 -21.99 14.34
N LYS A 312 18.25 -21.27 15.48
CA LYS A 312 17.50 -20.03 15.65
C LYS A 312 18.13 -18.89 14.85
N CYS A 313 17.33 -17.86 14.57
CA CYS A 313 17.84 -16.68 13.88
C CYS A 313 18.81 -15.92 14.81
N PRO A 314 20.09 -15.73 14.42
CA PRO A 314 21.08 -15.11 15.30
C PRO A 314 20.85 -13.60 15.48
N TYR A 315 20.09 -12.97 14.58
CA TYR A 315 19.82 -11.54 14.59
C TYR A 315 18.56 -11.17 15.40
N LEU A 316 17.81 -12.14 15.91
CA LEU A 316 16.57 -11.86 16.64
C LEU A 316 16.88 -11.12 17.96
N PRO A 317 16.15 -10.03 18.29
CA PRO A 317 16.31 -9.38 19.58
C PRO A 317 16.01 -10.36 20.74
N SER A 318 16.92 -10.39 21.72
CA SER A 318 16.83 -11.21 22.94
C SER A 318 17.19 -10.35 24.15
N LYS A 319 16.92 -10.83 25.37
CA LYS A 319 17.31 -10.12 26.62
C LYS A 319 18.81 -9.87 26.71
N GLU A 320 19.62 -10.74 26.13
CA GLU A 320 21.08 -10.61 26.11
C GLU A 320 21.56 -9.49 25.16
N ASN A 321 20.76 -9.18 24.13
CA ASN A 321 21.09 -8.22 23.07
C ASN A 321 20.39 -6.87 23.26
N GLU A 322 19.91 -6.55 24.47
CA GLU A 322 19.19 -5.31 24.75
C GLU A 322 20.02 -4.05 24.46
N ALA A 323 21.33 -4.08 24.75
CA ALA A 323 22.24 -2.99 24.40
C ALA A 323 22.27 -2.71 22.88
N LEU A 324 22.22 -3.76 22.05
CA LEU A 324 22.17 -3.61 20.58
C LEU A 324 20.81 -3.08 20.10
N VAL A 325 19.72 -3.41 20.80
CA VAL A 325 18.40 -2.81 20.52
C VAL A 325 18.42 -1.31 20.79
N LEU A 326 19.02 -0.89 21.91
CA LEU A 326 19.17 0.52 22.26
C LEU A 326 20.10 1.26 21.30
N GLU A 327 21.21 0.65 20.90
CA GLU A 327 22.11 1.19 19.86
C GLU A 327 21.39 1.35 18.53
N PHE A 328 20.64 0.33 18.09
CA PHE A 328 19.82 0.40 16.89
C PHE A 328 18.79 1.53 16.97
N ARG A 329 18.12 1.70 18.11
CA ARG A 329 17.12 2.76 18.32
C ARG A 329 17.75 4.14 18.19
N ASP A 330 18.88 4.37 18.86
CA ASP A 330 19.55 5.67 18.84
C ASP A 330 20.05 5.98 17.42
N HIS A 331 20.60 4.99 16.69
CA HIS A 331 20.94 5.17 15.28
C HIS A 331 19.72 5.41 14.39
N ALA A 332 18.62 4.68 14.59
CA ALA A 332 17.41 4.83 13.78
C ALA A 332 16.80 6.24 13.91
N LEU A 333 16.78 6.81 15.12
CA LEU A 333 16.23 8.13 15.41
C LEU A 333 17.21 9.28 15.19
N ALA A 334 18.51 9.00 15.04
CA ALA A 334 19.53 10.01 14.84
C ALA A 334 19.23 10.87 13.59
N THR A 335 18.82 10.25 12.49
CA THR A 335 18.56 10.93 11.22
C THR A 335 17.35 10.30 10.54
N VAL A 336 16.62 11.09 9.75
CA VAL A 336 15.52 10.59 8.90
C VAL A 336 16.04 9.52 7.94
N LYS A 337 15.52 8.29 8.06
CA LYS A 337 15.99 7.09 7.34
C LYS A 337 14.82 6.42 6.60
N ASP A 338 15.03 6.10 5.34
CA ASP A 338 14.07 5.29 4.57
C ASP A 338 14.15 3.80 4.98
N ILE A 339 13.29 2.98 4.40
CA ILE A 339 13.21 1.54 4.73
C ILE A 339 14.53 0.82 4.41
N GLU A 340 15.21 1.18 3.32
CA GLU A 340 16.50 0.58 2.95
C GLU A 340 17.60 0.97 3.92
N ASP A 341 17.63 2.23 4.35
CA ASP A 341 18.56 2.75 5.35
C ASP A 341 18.38 2.05 6.70
N ILE A 342 17.14 1.81 7.14
CA ILE A 342 16.86 1.03 8.35
C ILE A 342 17.42 -0.41 8.24
N GLY A 343 17.28 -1.04 7.07
CA GLY A 343 17.90 -2.34 6.79
C GLY A 343 19.43 -2.31 6.91
N LYS A 344 20.08 -1.25 6.40
CA LYS A 344 21.53 -1.05 6.52
C LYS A 344 21.97 -0.84 7.97
N VAL A 345 21.21 -0.07 8.75
CA VAL A 345 21.48 0.14 10.18
C VAL A 345 21.44 -1.18 10.95
N GLY A 346 20.40 -1.99 10.78
CA GLY A 346 20.33 -3.28 11.48
C GLY A 346 21.44 -4.25 11.04
N LYS A 347 21.85 -4.20 9.76
CA LYS A 347 23.02 -4.97 9.29
C LYS A 347 24.34 -4.50 9.92
N LYS A 348 24.49 -3.19 10.17
CA LYS A 348 25.67 -2.59 10.81
C LYS A 348 25.74 -2.94 12.29
N VAL A 349 24.63 -2.79 13.01
CA VAL A 349 24.52 -3.11 14.46
C VAL A 349 24.53 -4.62 14.69
N GLY A 350 24.09 -5.42 13.71
CA GLY A 350 24.01 -6.88 13.83
C GLY A 350 22.72 -7.35 14.52
N ILE A 351 21.64 -6.59 14.40
CA ILE A 351 20.33 -6.91 14.97
C ILE A 351 19.22 -6.83 13.92
N CYS A 352 18.19 -7.65 14.05
CA CYS A 352 17.10 -7.73 13.09
C CYS A 352 16.29 -6.43 13.09
N PRO A 353 16.33 -5.63 12.01
CA PRO A 353 15.64 -4.34 11.97
C PRO A 353 14.12 -4.52 12.12
N TYR A 354 13.54 -5.56 11.52
CA TYR A 354 12.09 -5.80 11.56
C TYR A 354 11.52 -5.89 12.99
N TYR A 355 12.22 -6.58 13.90
CA TYR A 355 11.78 -6.72 15.30
C TYR A 355 12.30 -5.56 16.16
N ALA A 356 13.52 -5.07 15.91
CA ALA A 356 14.12 -3.99 16.67
C ALA A 356 13.36 -2.66 16.51
N SER A 357 12.76 -2.40 15.33
CA SER A 357 11.94 -1.21 15.07
C SER A 357 10.79 -1.03 16.06
N ARG A 358 10.29 -2.09 16.70
CA ARG A 358 9.20 -1.99 17.69
C ARG A 358 9.58 -1.13 18.90
N SER A 359 10.83 -1.21 19.34
CA SER A 359 11.35 -0.38 20.44
C SER A 359 11.47 1.10 20.07
N VAL A 360 11.53 1.40 18.77
CA VAL A 360 11.75 2.74 18.23
C VAL A 360 10.42 3.51 18.09
N ILE A 361 9.31 2.80 17.87
CA ILE A 361 7.97 3.38 17.65
C ILE A 361 7.59 4.34 18.79
N LYS A 362 7.85 3.98 20.05
CA LYS A 362 7.48 4.79 21.22
C LYS A 362 8.08 6.20 21.19
N GLN A 363 9.33 6.33 20.76
CA GLN A 363 10.08 7.61 20.73
C GLN A 363 9.99 8.32 19.38
N SER A 364 9.24 7.78 18.43
CA SER A 364 9.07 8.37 17.10
C SER A 364 7.92 9.38 17.06
N GLU A 365 8.09 10.44 16.28
CA GLU A 365 7.09 11.48 16.02
C GLU A 365 6.30 11.16 14.76
N ILE A 366 7.00 10.68 13.73
CA ILE A 366 6.41 10.21 12.48
C ILE A 366 6.81 8.77 12.24
N VAL A 367 5.81 7.93 11.96
CA VAL A 367 5.99 6.55 11.52
C VAL A 367 5.46 6.42 10.10
N THR A 368 6.33 6.08 9.15
CA THR A 368 5.93 5.84 7.76
C THR A 368 5.74 4.35 7.49
N LEU A 369 4.62 3.95 6.91
CA LEU A 369 4.31 2.54 6.62
C LEU A 369 3.49 2.33 5.33
N PRO A 370 3.61 1.19 4.65
CA PRO A 370 2.81 0.86 3.47
C PRO A 370 1.36 0.46 3.81
N TYR A 371 0.45 0.59 2.84
CA TYR A 371 -0.98 0.27 3.00
C TYR A 371 -1.28 -1.05 3.73
N PRO A 372 -0.64 -2.20 3.39
CA PRO A 372 -0.96 -3.46 4.07
C PRO A 372 -0.65 -3.46 5.57
N LEU A 373 0.40 -2.74 6.00
CA LEU A 373 0.76 -2.66 7.42
C LEU A 373 -0.21 -1.78 8.22
N LEU A 374 -0.88 -0.82 7.56
CA LEU A 374 -1.90 0.02 8.20
C LEU A 374 -3.25 -0.69 8.20
N LEU A 375 -3.67 -1.25 7.07
CA LEU A 375 -5.04 -1.72 6.84
C LEU A 375 -5.29 -3.11 7.44
N GLN A 376 -4.27 -3.98 7.49
CA GLN A 376 -4.42 -5.30 8.10
C GLN A 376 -4.24 -5.21 9.63
N ARG A 377 -5.29 -5.53 10.39
CA ARG A 377 -5.26 -5.56 11.86
C ARG A 377 -4.16 -6.48 12.39
N SER A 378 -4.06 -7.70 11.85
CA SER A 378 -3.02 -8.66 12.25
C SER A 378 -1.60 -8.13 12.05
N ALA A 379 -1.37 -7.26 11.05
CA ALA A 379 -0.08 -6.63 10.83
C ALA A 379 0.19 -5.51 11.85
N ARG A 380 -0.82 -4.70 12.20
CA ARG A 380 -0.74 -3.69 13.27
C ARG A 380 -0.42 -4.34 14.62
N ASP A 381 -1.18 -5.37 14.99
CA ASP A 381 -1.00 -6.11 16.24
C ASP A 381 0.38 -6.77 16.31
N ALA A 382 0.83 -7.37 15.20
CA ALA A 382 2.16 -7.97 15.12
C ALA A 382 3.30 -6.94 15.24
N LEU A 383 3.06 -5.66 14.94
CA LEU A 383 4.03 -4.59 15.13
C LEU A 383 3.87 -3.85 16.46
N GLY A 384 2.79 -4.12 17.21
CA GLY A 384 2.42 -3.37 18.40
C GLY A 384 2.00 -1.94 18.07
N LEU A 385 1.39 -1.72 16.91
CA LEU A 385 0.93 -0.41 16.45
C LEU A 385 -0.49 -0.15 16.95
N SER A 386 -0.63 0.76 17.91
CA SER A 386 -1.91 1.38 18.24
C SER A 386 -2.11 2.61 17.36
N VAL A 387 -3.30 2.79 16.79
CA VAL A 387 -3.71 4.04 16.11
C VAL A 387 -4.54 4.95 17.02
N LYS A 388 -4.83 4.50 18.24
CA LYS A 388 -5.72 5.18 19.18
C LYS A 388 -5.18 6.57 19.54
N ASN A 389 -6.02 7.60 19.36
CA ASN A 389 -5.67 9.00 19.63
C ASN A 389 -4.43 9.52 18.86
N HIS A 390 -4.07 8.87 17.76
CA HIS A 390 -2.98 9.29 16.87
C HIS A 390 -3.53 9.85 15.56
N VAL A 391 -2.68 10.55 14.80
CA VAL A 391 -3.06 11.13 13.50
C VAL A 391 -2.68 10.16 12.39
N VAL A 392 -3.62 9.84 11.50
CA VAL A 392 -3.38 8.93 10.36
C VAL A 392 -3.51 9.72 9.07
N ILE A 393 -2.43 9.77 8.28
CA ILE A 393 -2.38 10.41 6.96
C ILE A 393 -2.18 9.33 5.90
N ILE A 394 -3.11 9.23 4.96
CA ILE A 394 -3.06 8.30 3.82
C ILE A 394 -2.86 9.12 2.55
N ASP A 395 -1.67 9.05 1.97
CA ASP A 395 -1.34 9.71 0.70
C ASP A 395 -1.55 8.76 -0.48
N GLU A 396 -1.96 9.32 -1.62
CA GLU A 396 -2.49 8.62 -2.79
C GLU A 396 -3.73 7.76 -2.49
N ALA A 397 -4.64 8.33 -1.69
CA ALA A 397 -5.87 7.67 -1.26
C ALA A 397 -6.91 7.41 -2.39
N HIS A 398 -6.60 7.80 -3.64
CA HIS A 398 -7.48 7.58 -4.80
C HIS A 398 -7.74 6.09 -5.08
N ASN A 399 -6.84 5.19 -4.64
CA ASN A 399 -7.03 3.73 -4.69
C ASN A 399 -7.34 3.09 -3.33
N LEU A 400 -7.64 3.85 -2.28
CA LEU A 400 -7.81 3.30 -0.93
C LEU A 400 -8.92 2.23 -0.86
N MET A 401 -10.10 2.51 -1.44
CA MET A 401 -11.21 1.55 -1.46
C MET A 401 -10.83 0.25 -2.17
N ASP A 402 -10.21 0.35 -3.35
CA ASP A 402 -9.77 -0.84 -4.10
C ASP A 402 -8.68 -1.61 -3.34
N ALA A 403 -7.76 -0.92 -2.66
CA ALA A 403 -6.72 -1.54 -1.84
C ALA A 403 -7.31 -2.28 -0.63
N ILE A 404 -8.30 -1.72 0.06
CA ILE A 404 -9.01 -2.40 1.15
C ILE A 404 -9.73 -3.64 0.62
N SER A 405 -10.43 -3.52 -0.51
CA SER A 405 -11.09 -4.66 -1.14
C SER A 405 -10.10 -5.74 -1.55
N GLU A 406 -8.97 -5.39 -2.15
CA GLU A 406 -7.94 -6.35 -2.60
C GLU A 406 -7.27 -7.07 -1.43
N ILE A 407 -6.91 -6.35 -0.36
CA ILE A 407 -6.28 -6.90 0.85
C ILE A 407 -7.16 -7.94 1.54
N ASN A 408 -8.48 -7.76 1.49
CA ASN A 408 -9.47 -8.66 2.11
C ASN A 408 -10.13 -9.60 1.08
N SER A 409 -9.64 -9.63 -0.16
CA SER A 409 -10.05 -10.59 -1.19
C SER A 409 -9.12 -11.79 -1.20
N ALA A 410 -9.64 -12.97 -1.53
CA ALA A 410 -8.86 -14.20 -1.66
C ALA A 410 -9.25 -14.94 -2.94
N SER A 411 -8.32 -15.70 -3.51
CA SER A 411 -8.60 -16.53 -4.68
C SER A 411 -7.85 -17.85 -4.65
N VAL A 412 -8.48 -18.89 -5.19
CA VAL A 412 -7.92 -20.23 -5.31
C VAL A 412 -8.28 -20.83 -6.67
N THR A 413 -7.37 -21.58 -7.29
CA THR A 413 -7.65 -22.25 -8.58
C THR A 413 -8.01 -23.72 -8.41
N LEU A 414 -8.65 -24.31 -9.43
CA LEU A 414 -9.00 -25.73 -9.42
C LEU A 414 -7.75 -26.62 -9.34
N LYS A 415 -6.66 -26.26 -10.03
CA LYS A 415 -5.36 -26.97 -9.91
C LYS A 415 -4.80 -26.93 -8.49
N GLN A 416 -4.93 -25.79 -7.81
CA GLN A 416 -4.51 -25.66 -6.41
C GLN A 416 -5.36 -26.54 -5.49
N LEU A 417 -6.68 -26.52 -5.65
CA LEU A 417 -7.58 -27.39 -4.86
C LEU A 417 -7.29 -28.87 -5.10
N HIS A 418 -7.06 -29.28 -6.35
CA HIS A 418 -6.69 -30.65 -6.69
C HIS A 418 -5.36 -31.07 -6.02
N THR A 419 -4.35 -30.20 -6.08
CA THR A 419 -3.04 -30.45 -5.46
C THR A 419 -3.19 -30.56 -3.94
N ALA A 420 -3.90 -29.64 -3.30
CA ALA A 420 -4.16 -29.67 -1.85
C ALA A 420 -4.92 -30.93 -1.43
N LEU A 421 -5.91 -31.36 -2.20
CA LEU A 421 -6.66 -32.59 -1.95
C LEU A 421 -5.76 -33.83 -2.01
N SER A 422 -4.90 -33.91 -3.04
CA SER A 422 -3.93 -35.00 -3.20
C SER A 422 -2.92 -35.05 -2.05
N GLN A 423 -2.35 -33.90 -1.68
CA GLN A 423 -1.40 -33.76 -0.57
C GLN A 423 -2.03 -34.18 0.77
N LEU A 424 -3.22 -33.64 1.10
CA LEU A 424 -3.94 -33.98 2.34
C LEU A 424 -4.32 -35.46 2.40
N THR A 425 -4.77 -36.02 1.29
CA THR A 425 -5.17 -37.43 1.23
C THR A 425 -3.96 -38.34 1.44
N THR A 426 -2.81 -38.01 0.83
CA THR A 426 -1.55 -38.75 1.03
C THR A 426 -1.11 -38.68 2.48
N TYR A 427 -1.15 -37.50 3.10
CA TYR A 427 -0.83 -37.32 4.52
C TYR A 427 -1.75 -38.13 5.44
N ALA A 428 -3.06 -38.06 5.20
CA ALA A 428 -4.07 -38.79 5.97
C ALA A 428 -3.91 -40.33 5.85
N ARG A 429 -3.49 -40.83 4.68
CA ARG A 429 -3.19 -42.27 4.48
C ARG A 429 -1.92 -42.69 5.22
N LYS A 430 -0.83 -41.92 5.10
CA LYS A 430 0.47 -42.26 5.71
C LYS A 430 0.39 -42.30 7.23
N TYR A 431 -0.25 -41.31 7.85
CA TYR A 431 -0.38 -41.24 9.31
C TYR A 431 -1.71 -41.79 9.84
N LYS A 432 -2.44 -42.60 9.04
CA LYS A 432 -3.77 -43.10 9.40
C LYS A 432 -3.82 -43.81 10.75
N LEU A 433 -2.78 -44.58 11.10
CA LEU A 433 -2.70 -45.32 12.37
C LEU A 433 -2.08 -44.48 13.51
N ARG A 434 -1.32 -43.44 13.18
CA ARG A 434 -0.55 -42.61 14.13
C ARG A 434 -1.31 -41.38 14.62
N LEU A 435 -2.14 -40.76 13.78
CA LEU A 435 -2.97 -39.60 14.16
C LEU A 435 -3.97 -39.96 15.27
N LYS A 436 -4.18 -39.12 16.28
CA LYS A 436 -5.26 -39.30 17.26
C LYS A 436 -6.65 -38.98 16.68
N GLY A 437 -7.70 -39.45 17.36
CA GLY A 437 -9.10 -39.37 16.90
C GLY A 437 -9.56 -37.97 16.49
N LYS A 438 -9.28 -36.92 17.30
CA LYS A 438 -9.67 -35.53 17.01
C LYS A 438 -8.97 -34.98 15.74
N ASN A 439 -7.65 -35.17 15.61
CA ASN A 439 -6.88 -34.77 14.41
C ASN A 439 -7.40 -35.47 13.14
N ARG A 440 -7.75 -36.76 13.22
CA ARG A 440 -8.36 -37.49 12.08
C ARG A 440 -9.69 -36.88 11.65
N VAL A 441 -10.53 -36.46 12.60
CA VAL A 441 -11.83 -35.83 12.30
C VAL A 441 -11.62 -34.50 11.56
N TYR A 442 -10.78 -33.60 12.09
CA TYR A 442 -10.55 -32.30 11.44
C TYR A 442 -9.90 -32.41 10.05
N ILE A 443 -8.91 -33.30 9.88
CA ILE A 443 -8.30 -33.56 8.55
C ILE A 443 -9.35 -34.13 7.59
N THR A 444 -10.21 -35.04 8.05
CA THR A 444 -11.28 -35.60 7.21
C THR A 444 -12.32 -34.54 6.85
N GLN A 445 -12.70 -33.66 7.78
CA GLN A 445 -13.57 -32.51 7.51
C GLN A 445 -12.97 -31.56 6.48
N LEU A 446 -11.68 -31.25 6.60
CA LEU A 446 -10.96 -30.43 5.63
C LEU A 446 -10.96 -31.05 4.23
N ILE A 447 -10.65 -32.34 4.12
CA ILE A 447 -10.68 -33.07 2.85
C ILE A 447 -12.10 -33.02 2.26
N ARG A 448 -13.16 -33.23 3.05
CA ARG A 448 -14.55 -33.15 2.57
C ARG A 448 -14.93 -31.76 2.06
N LEU A 449 -14.52 -30.70 2.78
CA LEU A 449 -14.78 -29.31 2.39
C LEU A 449 -14.07 -28.96 1.07
N ILE A 450 -12.77 -29.27 0.97
CA ILE A 450 -11.99 -29.03 -0.25
C ILE A 450 -12.53 -29.87 -1.42
N ASP A 451 -12.90 -31.13 -1.18
CA ASP A 451 -13.49 -32.02 -2.18
C ASP A 451 -14.83 -31.47 -2.69
N SER A 452 -15.69 -30.94 -1.82
CA SER A 452 -16.97 -30.34 -2.24
C SER A 452 -16.75 -29.12 -3.15
N ILE A 453 -15.87 -28.19 -2.75
CA ILE A 453 -15.50 -27.02 -3.56
C ILE A 453 -14.87 -27.44 -4.90
N HIS A 454 -13.96 -28.42 -4.88
CA HIS A 454 -13.32 -28.97 -6.07
C HIS A 454 -14.36 -29.56 -7.04
N ASN A 455 -15.27 -30.40 -6.54
CA ASN A 455 -16.29 -31.05 -7.38
C ASN A 455 -17.25 -30.04 -7.99
N GLN A 456 -17.63 -29.00 -7.24
CA GLN A 456 -18.50 -27.94 -7.77
C GLN A 456 -17.80 -27.13 -8.86
N LEU A 457 -16.54 -26.72 -8.65
CA LEU A 457 -15.75 -26.04 -9.68
C LEU A 457 -15.52 -26.92 -10.92
N GLN A 458 -15.31 -28.22 -10.73
CA GLN A 458 -15.16 -29.17 -11.82
C GLN A 458 -16.47 -29.36 -12.60
N SER A 459 -17.62 -29.33 -11.94
CA SER A 459 -18.94 -29.34 -12.58
C SER A 459 -19.13 -28.08 -13.43
N ILE A 460 -18.85 -26.90 -12.85
CA ILE A 460 -18.89 -25.61 -13.53
C ILE A 460 -17.94 -25.58 -14.74
N ALA A 461 -16.78 -26.26 -14.65
CA ALA A 461 -15.82 -26.38 -15.75
C ALA A 461 -16.37 -27.08 -16.98
N LYS A 462 -17.19 -28.10 -16.77
CA LYS A 462 -17.79 -28.89 -17.86
C LYS A 462 -18.95 -28.14 -18.53
N THR A 463 -19.60 -27.23 -17.80
CA THR A 463 -20.75 -26.46 -18.31
C THR A 463 -20.30 -25.28 -19.18
N ARG A 464 -20.82 -25.19 -20.42
CA ARG A 464 -20.45 -24.14 -21.41
C ARG A 464 -21.14 -22.78 -21.25
N GLN A 465 -21.98 -22.59 -20.22
CA GLN A 465 -22.95 -21.49 -20.20
C GLN A 465 -22.36 -20.08 -19.95
N GLU A 466 -21.39 -19.91 -19.04
CA GLU A 466 -20.83 -18.59 -18.70
C GLU A 466 -19.33 -18.65 -18.36
N THR A 467 -18.57 -17.60 -18.70
CA THR A 467 -17.14 -17.42 -18.38
C THR A 467 -16.90 -16.87 -16.98
N GLU A 468 -17.84 -16.08 -16.45
CA GLU A 468 -17.78 -15.46 -15.13
C GLU A 468 -19.18 -15.37 -14.54
N SER A 469 -19.37 -15.82 -13.29
CA SER A 469 -20.66 -15.69 -12.58
C SER A 469 -20.47 -15.67 -11.06
N SER A 470 -21.47 -15.14 -10.34
CA SER A 470 -21.52 -15.15 -8.87
C SER A 470 -21.92 -16.53 -8.35
N LEU A 471 -21.37 -16.93 -7.22
CA LEU A 471 -21.70 -18.17 -6.51
C LEU A 471 -22.19 -17.87 -5.10
N LEU A 472 -23.16 -18.65 -4.62
CA LEU A 472 -23.54 -18.60 -3.23
C LEU A 472 -22.65 -19.54 -2.41
N PRO A 473 -22.30 -19.18 -1.15
CA PRO A 473 -21.60 -20.10 -0.25
C PRO A 473 -22.33 -21.44 -0.06
N SER A 474 -23.67 -21.43 -0.13
CA SER A 474 -24.51 -22.63 -0.09
C SER A 474 -24.20 -23.61 -1.22
N ASP A 475 -23.87 -23.10 -2.41
CA ASP A 475 -23.60 -23.92 -3.59
C ASP A 475 -22.23 -24.61 -3.49
N LEU A 476 -21.30 -24.00 -2.75
CA LEU A 476 -19.97 -24.56 -2.48
C LEU A 476 -19.96 -25.55 -1.32
N MET A 477 -20.91 -25.42 -0.39
CA MET A 477 -21.06 -26.29 0.78
C MET A 477 -22.19 -27.31 0.63
N ALA A 478 -22.70 -27.49 -0.61
CA ALA A 478 -23.76 -28.45 -0.89
C ALA A 478 -23.22 -29.90 -0.85
N GLY A 479 -23.82 -30.73 0.00
CA GLY A 479 -23.60 -32.18 0.02
C GLY A 479 -22.55 -32.69 1.03
N LYS A 480 -22.62 -34.00 1.30
CA LYS A 480 -21.71 -34.76 2.20
C LYS A 480 -21.59 -34.23 3.64
N GLY A 481 -22.59 -33.51 4.15
CA GLY A 481 -22.59 -32.97 5.52
C GLY A 481 -21.57 -31.85 5.74
N VAL A 482 -21.13 -31.18 4.66
CA VAL A 482 -20.16 -30.08 4.70
C VAL A 482 -20.76 -28.80 5.30
N ASP A 483 -22.08 -28.63 5.17
CA ASP A 483 -22.89 -27.61 5.82
C ASP A 483 -22.80 -27.62 7.35
N GLN A 484 -22.51 -28.78 7.95
CA GLN A 484 -22.35 -28.93 9.40
C GLN A 484 -20.92 -28.63 9.88
N ILE A 485 -19.97 -28.44 8.96
CA ILE A 485 -18.57 -28.15 9.32
C ILE A 485 -18.48 -26.67 9.66
N ASN A 486 -18.05 -26.37 10.89
CA ASN A 486 -17.78 -24.99 11.29
C ASN A 486 -16.41 -24.53 10.73
N PRO A 487 -16.37 -23.62 9.74
CA PRO A 487 -15.12 -23.18 9.13
C PRO A 487 -14.20 -22.43 10.10
N HIS A 488 -14.75 -21.80 11.14
CA HIS A 488 -13.96 -21.12 12.18
C HIS A 488 -13.12 -22.11 12.99
N LYS A 489 -13.75 -23.21 13.45
CA LYS A 489 -13.04 -24.27 14.18
C LYS A 489 -11.96 -24.91 13.31
N LEU A 490 -12.27 -25.13 12.02
CA LEU A 490 -11.34 -25.71 11.07
C LEU A 490 -10.15 -24.80 10.77
N SER A 491 -10.41 -23.49 10.62
CA SER A 491 -9.36 -22.49 10.41
C SER A 491 -8.43 -22.39 11.62
N ARG A 492 -8.99 -22.34 12.84
CA ARG A 492 -8.21 -22.35 14.08
C ARG A 492 -7.36 -23.61 14.19
N TYR A 493 -7.93 -24.79 13.90
CA TYR A 493 -7.19 -26.03 13.84
C TYR A 493 -6.03 -25.96 12.83
N LEU A 494 -6.27 -25.47 11.61
CA LEU A 494 -5.23 -25.31 10.59
C LEU A 494 -4.06 -24.43 11.05
N GLN A 495 -4.37 -23.35 11.77
CA GLN A 495 -3.36 -22.44 12.33
C GLN A 495 -2.58 -23.06 13.50
N GLU A 496 -3.28 -23.70 14.45
CA GLU A 496 -2.68 -24.25 15.66
C GLU A 496 -1.87 -25.52 15.39
N SER A 497 -2.45 -26.44 14.61
CA SER A 497 -1.84 -27.72 14.26
C SER A 497 -0.66 -27.57 13.28
N LYS A 498 -0.58 -26.41 12.60
CA LYS A 498 0.38 -26.15 11.51
C LYS A 498 0.33 -27.22 10.42
N LEU A 499 -0.84 -27.82 10.19
CA LEU A 499 -1.07 -28.91 9.23
C LEU A 499 -0.50 -28.58 7.84
N ALA A 500 -0.74 -27.36 7.35
CA ALA A 500 -0.27 -26.93 6.03
C ALA A 500 1.24 -27.14 5.85
N ARG A 501 2.04 -26.90 6.91
CA ARG A 501 3.50 -27.10 6.89
C ARG A 501 3.90 -28.57 6.95
N LYS A 502 3.26 -29.36 7.83
CA LYS A 502 3.58 -30.80 8.00
C LYS A 502 3.25 -31.60 6.74
N VAL A 503 2.16 -31.25 6.06
CA VAL A 503 1.75 -31.88 4.80
C VAL A 503 2.72 -31.52 3.66
N ASP A 504 3.11 -30.25 3.56
CA ASP A 504 4.03 -29.80 2.51
C ASP A 504 5.44 -30.37 2.71
N GLY A 505 5.95 -30.35 3.95
CA GLY A 505 7.25 -30.95 4.30
C GLY A 505 7.31 -32.45 4.01
N LEU A 506 6.23 -33.19 4.28
CA LEU A 506 6.13 -34.59 3.88
C LEU A 506 6.19 -34.76 2.36
N THR A 507 5.48 -33.90 1.62
CA THR A 507 5.42 -33.97 0.15
C THR A 507 6.78 -33.69 -0.48
N GLU A 508 7.49 -32.66 0.00
CA GLU A 508 8.87 -32.39 -0.42
C GLU A 508 9.81 -33.56 -0.09
N HIS A 509 9.66 -34.18 1.10
CA HIS A 509 10.49 -35.31 1.50
C HIS A 509 10.27 -36.52 0.57
N LEU A 510 9.01 -36.82 0.22
CA LEU A 510 8.70 -37.88 -0.74
C LEU A 510 9.25 -37.57 -2.14
N GLN A 511 9.14 -36.33 -2.62
CA GLN A 511 9.68 -35.91 -3.92
C GLN A 511 11.22 -35.98 -3.98
N LYS A 512 11.91 -35.57 -2.92
CA LYS A 512 13.38 -35.69 -2.79
C LYS A 512 13.84 -37.15 -2.78
N THR A 513 13.00 -38.06 -2.30
CA THR A 513 13.30 -39.49 -2.23
C THR A 513 13.08 -40.19 -3.58
N GLU A 514 12.07 -39.76 -4.35
CA GLU A 514 11.74 -40.34 -5.66
C GLU A 514 12.53 -39.75 -6.83
N THR A 515 12.97 -38.50 -6.73
CA THR A 515 13.72 -37.81 -7.81
C THR A 515 14.99 -37.15 -7.28
N ARG A 516 16.17 -37.67 -7.65
CA ARG A 516 17.48 -37.00 -7.47
C ARG A 516 17.61 -35.76 -8.39
N ARG A 517 16.70 -34.80 -8.31
CA ARG A 517 16.82 -33.50 -8.99
C ARG A 517 16.92 -32.38 -7.95
N SER A 518 17.99 -31.61 -8.07
CA SER A 518 18.28 -30.40 -7.33
C SER A 518 17.43 -29.22 -7.82
N ASP A 519 17.04 -28.35 -6.89
CA ASP A 519 16.65 -26.95 -7.06
C ASP A 519 15.47 -26.63 -7.98
N GLU A 520 14.25 -27.02 -7.58
CA GLU A 520 13.07 -26.19 -7.88
C GLU A 520 12.75 -25.31 -6.67
N ARG A 521 12.63 -24.00 -6.93
CA ARG A 521 12.43 -22.93 -5.94
C ARG A 521 11.25 -23.27 -5.03
N ALA A 522 11.41 -23.04 -3.72
CA ALA A 522 10.35 -23.18 -2.70
C ALA A 522 9.06 -22.47 -3.15
N ALA A 523 8.13 -23.24 -3.72
CA ALA A 523 6.81 -22.77 -4.07
C ALA A 523 6.02 -22.58 -2.77
N THR A 524 5.14 -21.59 -2.72
CA THR A 524 4.27 -21.40 -1.56
C THR A 524 3.43 -22.67 -1.36
N PRO A 525 3.34 -23.25 -0.14
CA PRO A 525 2.54 -24.44 0.09
C PRO A 525 1.09 -24.17 -0.31
N VAL A 526 0.54 -25.02 -1.17
CA VAL A 526 -0.80 -24.84 -1.75
C VAL A 526 -1.88 -24.76 -0.66
N LEU A 527 -1.68 -25.47 0.45
CA LEU A 527 -2.56 -25.46 1.60
C LEU A 527 -2.69 -24.11 2.30
N PHE A 528 -1.67 -23.25 2.29
CA PHE A 528 -1.78 -21.91 2.87
C PHE A 528 -2.72 -21.01 2.06
N GLN A 529 -2.69 -21.14 0.73
CA GLN A 529 -3.60 -20.39 -0.14
C GLN A 529 -5.04 -20.84 0.05
N VAL A 530 -5.25 -22.15 0.17
CA VAL A 530 -6.57 -22.72 0.51
C VAL A 530 -7.02 -22.26 1.89
N GLN A 531 -6.16 -22.29 2.91
CA GLN A 531 -6.48 -21.81 4.26
C GLN A 531 -6.91 -20.34 4.27
N SER A 532 -6.15 -19.46 3.59
CA SER A 532 -6.51 -18.05 3.46
C SER A 532 -7.86 -17.86 2.77
N PHE A 533 -8.18 -18.71 1.80
CA PHE A 533 -9.47 -18.69 1.12
C PHE A 533 -10.61 -19.21 2.03
N LEU A 534 -10.37 -20.24 2.84
CA LEU A 534 -11.38 -20.75 3.78
C LEU A 534 -11.82 -19.70 4.81
N LEU A 535 -10.90 -18.84 5.26
CA LEU A 535 -11.24 -17.69 6.11
C LEU A 535 -12.20 -16.73 5.40
N SER A 536 -12.01 -16.48 4.10
CA SER A 536 -12.88 -15.58 3.33
C SER A 536 -14.31 -16.10 3.16
N LEU A 537 -14.53 -17.42 3.25
CA LEU A 537 -15.88 -18.02 3.25
C LEU A 537 -16.68 -17.68 4.51
N MET A 538 -16.02 -17.21 5.58
CA MET A 538 -16.67 -16.83 6.84
C MET A 538 -17.17 -15.40 6.85
N ASN A 539 -16.75 -14.57 5.88
CA ASN A 539 -17.16 -13.18 5.86
C ASN A 539 -18.67 -13.07 5.58
N PRO A 540 -19.38 -12.10 6.19
CA PRO A 540 -20.80 -11.92 5.95
C PRO A 540 -21.09 -11.74 4.45
N SER A 541 -22.15 -12.38 3.96
CA SER A 541 -22.60 -12.22 2.56
C SER A 541 -23.05 -10.80 2.23
N ALA A 542 -23.33 -9.98 3.25
CA ALA A 542 -23.60 -8.56 3.12
C ALA A 542 -22.35 -7.75 2.74
N GLU A 543 -21.15 -8.22 3.11
CA GLU A 543 -19.89 -7.49 2.94
C GLU A 543 -19.12 -7.91 1.68
N GLY A 544 -19.31 -9.15 1.19
CA GLY A 544 -18.62 -9.64 0.00
C GLY A 544 -19.31 -10.82 -0.68
N GLN A 545 -18.87 -11.13 -1.88
CA GLN A 545 -19.44 -12.18 -2.73
C GLN A 545 -18.36 -13.07 -3.35
N LEU A 546 -18.77 -14.27 -3.71
CA LEU A 546 -17.92 -15.26 -4.38
C LEU A 546 -18.21 -15.26 -5.88
N PHE A 547 -17.16 -15.41 -6.68
CA PHE A 547 -17.20 -15.45 -8.13
C PHE A 547 -16.34 -16.59 -8.66
N PHE A 548 -16.75 -17.24 -9.73
CA PHE A 548 -15.82 -18.05 -10.53
C PHE A 548 -15.42 -17.32 -11.80
N VAL A 549 -14.17 -17.50 -12.22
CA VAL A 549 -13.63 -17.00 -13.48
C VAL A 549 -13.03 -18.19 -14.23
N LYS A 550 -13.52 -18.44 -15.45
CA LYS A 550 -12.95 -19.44 -16.37
C LYS A 550 -11.84 -18.79 -17.18
N THR A 551 -10.62 -19.28 -16.99
CA THR A 551 -9.50 -18.98 -17.88
C THR A 551 -9.35 -20.12 -18.91
N PRO A 552 -8.66 -19.91 -20.04
CA PRO A 552 -8.45 -20.98 -21.03
C PRO A 552 -7.81 -22.25 -20.44
N ASP A 553 -6.98 -22.10 -19.40
CA ASP A 553 -6.17 -23.16 -18.82
C ASP A 553 -6.66 -23.70 -17.47
N ASP A 554 -7.52 -22.97 -16.76
CA ASP A 554 -7.97 -23.30 -15.39
C ASP A 554 -9.24 -22.52 -14.97
N ILE A 555 -9.85 -22.91 -13.85
CA ILE A 555 -10.93 -22.16 -13.20
C ILE A 555 -10.46 -21.60 -11.87
N GLN A 556 -10.72 -20.32 -11.65
CA GLN A 556 -10.40 -19.61 -10.44
C GLN A 556 -11.67 -19.27 -9.67
N LEU A 557 -11.71 -19.61 -8.39
CA LEU A 557 -12.71 -19.17 -7.44
C LEU A 557 -12.14 -17.96 -6.69
N ARG A 558 -12.90 -16.86 -6.63
CA ARG A 558 -12.48 -15.60 -6.03
C ARG A 558 -13.55 -15.09 -5.07
N TYR A 559 -13.16 -14.83 -3.83
CA TYR A 559 -13.92 -14.00 -2.91
C TYR A 559 -13.52 -12.54 -3.12
N MET A 560 -14.51 -11.65 -3.23
CA MET A 560 -14.30 -10.21 -3.33
C MET A 560 -15.11 -9.48 -2.27
N LEU A 561 -14.42 -8.65 -1.49
CA LEU A 561 -15.05 -7.70 -0.58
C LEU A 561 -15.71 -6.57 -1.38
N LEU A 562 -17.02 -6.40 -1.19
CA LEU A 562 -17.83 -5.37 -1.83
C LEU A 562 -17.91 -4.09 -0.98
N ASP A 563 -17.98 -4.22 0.35
CA ASP A 563 -18.04 -3.08 1.26
C ASP A 563 -16.75 -2.94 2.11
N PRO A 564 -15.90 -1.93 1.83
CA PRO A 564 -14.69 -1.66 2.62
C PRO A 564 -14.98 -0.97 3.97
N THR A 565 -16.20 -0.51 4.24
CA THR A 565 -16.56 0.33 5.40
C THR A 565 -16.08 -0.27 6.72
N ASN A 566 -16.49 -1.50 7.04
CA ASN A 566 -16.24 -2.12 8.35
C ASN A 566 -14.74 -2.39 8.58
N HIS A 567 -13.99 -2.69 7.51
CA HIS A 567 -12.56 -2.96 7.60
C HIS A 567 -11.74 -1.69 7.86
N PHE A 568 -12.25 -0.52 7.45
CA PHE A 568 -11.60 0.76 7.69
C PHE A 568 -12.12 1.49 8.95
N ARG A 569 -13.31 1.11 9.42
CA ARG A 569 -14.01 1.74 10.54
C ARG A 569 -13.18 1.83 11.82
N GLU A 570 -12.51 0.75 12.21
CA GLU A 570 -11.65 0.72 13.40
C GLU A 570 -10.60 1.84 13.37
N ILE A 571 -9.95 2.06 12.22
CA ILE A 571 -8.92 3.10 12.07
C ILE A 571 -9.52 4.49 12.25
N VAL A 572 -10.74 4.71 11.75
CA VAL A 572 -11.41 6.03 11.80
C VAL A 572 -11.98 6.33 13.18
N GLU A 573 -12.48 5.33 13.89
CA GLU A 573 -13.03 5.49 15.24
C GLU A 573 -11.91 5.63 16.29
N ASP A 574 -10.81 4.90 16.15
CA ASP A 574 -9.70 4.95 17.11
C ASP A 574 -8.78 6.15 16.91
N ALA A 575 -8.51 6.54 15.65
CA ALA A 575 -7.62 7.67 15.37
C ALA A 575 -8.22 9.00 15.80
N ARG A 576 -7.35 9.92 16.24
CA ARG A 576 -7.74 11.32 16.50
C ARG A 576 -8.29 11.96 15.23
N ALA A 577 -7.52 11.88 14.15
CA ALA A 577 -7.88 12.44 12.84
C ALA A 577 -7.39 11.51 11.72
N VAL A 578 -8.18 11.41 10.65
CA VAL A 578 -7.85 10.62 9.45
C VAL A 578 -7.85 11.53 8.23
N ILE A 579 -6.69 11.68 7.61
CA ILE A 579 -6.48 12.56 6.47
C ILE A 579 -6.27 11.71 5.22
N LEU A 580 -7.19 11.79 4.26
CA LEU A 580 -7.03 11.19 2.94
C LEU A 580 -6.52 12.26 1.97
N ALA A 581 -5.33 12.10 1.43
CA ALA A 581 -4.76 13.01 0.45
C ALA A 581 -4.53 12.32 -0.89
N GLY A 582 -4.87 12.99 -2.00
CA GLY A 582 -4.69 12.42 -3.34
C GLY A 582 -4.63 13.47 -4.44
N GLY A 583 -3.96 13.12 -5.54
CA GLY A 583 -3.87 13.99 -6.73
C GLY A 583 -5.18 14.13 -7.50
N THR A 584 -6.03 13.10 -7.41
CA THR A 584 -7.21 12.91 -8.26
C THR A 584 -8.33 12.24 -7.47
N MET A 585 -8.70 12.86 -6.34
CA MET A 585 -9.79 12.36 -5.49
C MET A 585 -11.17 12.67 -6.08
N SER A 586 -11.28 13.58 -7.06
CA SER A 586 -12.55 13.90 -7.71
C SER A 586 -13.08 12.73 -8.56
N PRO A 587 -14.37 12.36 -8.40
CA PRO A 587 -15.35 12.91 -7.45
C PRO A 587 -15.22 12.31 -6.04
N MET A 588 -15.24 13.17 -5.01
CA MET A 588 -15.05 12.77 -3.60
C MET A 588 -16.28 12.14 -2.94
N THR A 589 -17.46 12.28 -3.56
CA THR A 589 -18.74 11.78 -3.01
C THR A 589 -18.70 10.29 -2.76
N ASP A 590 -18.00 9.51 -3.59
CA ASP A 590 -17.85 8.06 -3.39
C ASP A 590 -17.23 7.72 -2.02
N TYR A 591 -16.30 8.53 -1.54
CA TYR A 591 -15.69 8.30 -0.22
C TYR A 591 -16.67 8.60 0.90
N ALA A 592 -17.42 9.70 0.79
CA ALA A 592 -18.43 10.07 1.78
C ALA A 592 -19.57 9.04 1.85
N ASP A 593 -20.12 8.67 0.69
CA ASP A 593 -21.31 7.84 0.58
C ASP A 593 -21.04 6.35 0.82
N TYR A 594 -19.83 5.86 0.49
CA TYR A 594 -19.52 4.43 0.57
C TYR A 594 -18.53 4.06 1.65
N LEU A 595 -17.44 4.81 1.86
CA LEU A 595 -16.41 4.48 2.85
C LEU A 595 -16.71 5.09 4.22
N PHE A 596 -17.26 6.31 4.25
CA PHE A 596 -17.54 7.08 5.46
C PHE A 596 -19.05 7.25 5.71
N SER A 597 -19.87 6.34 5.20
CA SER A 597 -21.34 6.44 5.28
C SER A 597 -21.90 6.51 6.72
N TYR A 598 -21.11 6.10 7.72
CA TYR A 598 -21.44 6.13 9.13
C TYR A 598 -20.89 7.36 9.87
N VAL A 599 -20.02 8.15 9.24
CA VAL A 599 -19.40 9.34 9.82
C VAL A 599 -20.37 10.52 9.62
N THR A 600 -20.60 11.29 10.69
CA THR A 600 -21.47 12.47 10.61
C THR A 600 -20.84 13.56 9.75
N GLY A 601 -21.67 14.36 9.08
CA GLY A 601 -21.20 15.48 8.25
C GLY A 601 -20.37 16.53 9.01
N GLU A 602 -20.52 16.62 10.34
CA GLU A 602 -19.71 17.51 11.17
C GLU A 602 -18.27 17.03 11.34
N ARG A 603 -18.02 15.71 11.26
CA ARG A 603 -16.67 15.13 11.38
C ARG A 603 -16.01 14.94 10.01
N LEU A 604 -16.75 15.04 8.90
CA LEU A 604 -16.24 14.81 7.55
C LEU A 604 -16.13 16.11 6.74
N ASP A 605 -14.90 16.55 6.49
CA ASP A 605 -14.62 17.70 5.64
C ASP A 605 -14.00 17.28 4.30
N THR A 606 -14.35 18.00 3.23
CA THR A 606 -13.79 17.79 1.89
C THR A 606 -13.17 19.08 1.35
N PHE A 607 -11.94 19.00 0.84
CA PHE A 607 -11.16 20.13 0.36
C PHE A 607 -10.60 19.83 -1.02
N SER A 608 -10.87 20.71 -2.00
CA SER A 608 -10.31 20.63 -3.35
C SER A 608 -9.51 21.89 -3.65
N TYR A 609 -8.23 21.70 -3.98
CA TYR A 609 -7.31 22.80 -4.30
C TYR A 609 -7.04 22.84 -5.81
N GLY A 610 -6.89 24.06 -6.34
CA GLY A 610 -6.52 24.29 -7.73
C GLY A 610 -5.09 23.85 -8.05
N HIS A 611 -4.68 24.10 -9.30
CA HIS A 611 -3.30 23.86 -9.73
C HIS A 611 -2.46 25.14 -9.59
N VAL A 612 -1.14 25.02 -9.41
CA VAL A 612 -0.19 26.17 -9.36
C VAL A 612 0.08 26.77 -10.75
N ILE A 613 -0.39 26.14 -11.83
CA ILE A 613 -0.03 26.60 -13.18
C ILE A 613 -0.89 27.78 -13.60
N PRO A 614 -0.35 28.73 -14.38
CA PRO A 614 -1.15 29.71 -15.08
C PRO A 614 -2.15 29.02 -16.03
N ALA A 615 -3.34 29.62 -16.20
CA ALA A 615 -4.34 29.11 -17.14
C ALA A 615 -3.80 29.01 -18.58
N ASP A 616 -2.87 29.89 -18.97
CA ASP A 616 -2.23 29.90 -20.30
C ASP A 616 -1.27 28.71 -20.54
N ASN A 617 -0.88 27.99 -19.48
CA ASN A 617 0.00 26.82 -19.58
C ASN A 617 -0.76 25.51 -19.80
N LEU A 618 -2.09 25.56 -19.81
CA LEU A 618 -2.92 24.39 -20.08
C LEU A 618 -3.90 24.65 -21.21
N ALA A 619 -3.88 23.80 -22.23
CA ALA A 619 -4.91 23.75 -23.26
C ALA A 619 -5.69 22.44 -23.13
N ALA A 620 -6.91 22.48 -22.59
CA ALA A 620 -7.80 21.31 -22.52
C ALA A 620 -8.91 21.42 -23.59
N ARG A 621 -9.10 20.37 -24.38
CA ARG A 621 -10.13 20.33 -25.44
C ARG A 621 -10.83 18.98 -25.52
N THR A 622 -12.12 19.01 -25.85
CA THR A 622 -12.89 17.84 -26.27
C THR A 622 -12.91 17.73 -27.79
N LEU A 623 -12.71 16.51 -28.29
CA LEU A 623 -12.72 16.22 -29.71
C LEU A 623 -13.78 15.15 -30.00
N SER A 624 -14.90 15.58 -30.59
CA SER A 624 -16.01 14.68 -30.95
C SER A 624 -15.99 14.24 -32.40
N ARG A 625 -15.26 14.94 -33.29
CA ARG A 625 -15.16 14.60 -34.71
C ARG A 625 -13.72 14.62 -35.21
N GLY A 626 -13.37 13.61 -36.01
CA GLY A 626 -12.07 13.47 -36.65
C GLY A 626 -11.84 14.42 -37.83
N VAL A 627 -10.66 14.33 -38.43
CA VAL A 627 -10.26 15.15 -39.58
C VAL A 627 -11.08 14.86 -40.84
N LEU A 628 -11.60 13.64 -40.98
CA LEU A 628 -12.54 13.27 -42.06
C LEU A 628 -14.00 13.58 -41.70
N GLY A 629 -14.25 14.17 -40.53
CA GLY A 629 -15.60 14.50 -40.05
C GLY A 629 -16.35 13.32 -39.44
N THR A 630 -15.71 12.16 -39.25
CA THR A 630 -16.33 11.02 -38.57
C THR A 630 -16.53 11.34 -37.11
N GLU A 631 -17.70 11.03 -36.56
CA GLU A 631 -17.98 11.18 -35.14
C GLU A 631 -17.24 10.09 -34.33
N PHE A 632 -16.57 10.50 -33.26
CA PHE A 632 -15.84 9.63 -32.35
C PHE A 632 -16.78 9.09 -31.26
N ASP A 633 -17.39 7.94 -31.55
CA ASP A 633 -18.18 7.16 -30.60
C ASP A 633 -17.46 5.84 -30.27
N PHE A 634 -16.79 5.81 -29.11
CA PHE A 634 -16.08 4.62 -28.62
C PHE A 634 -16.96 3.68 -27.78
N THR A 635 -18.28 3.71 -27.94
CA THR A 635 -19.17 2.69 -27.34
C THR A 635 -18.93 1.32 -27.97
N TYR A 636 -19.23 0.24 -27.23
CA TYR A 636 -19.00 -1.13 -27.69
C TYR A 636 -19.59 -1.44 -29.08
N LYS A 637 -20.73 -0.83 -29.44
CA LYS A 637 -21.40 -1.04 -30.72
C LYS A 637 -20.70 -0.34 -31.90
N ALA A 638 -20.06 0.81 -31.65
CA ALA A 638 -19.50 1.68 -32.70
C ALA A 638 -17.97 1.60 -32.78
N ARG A 639 -17.29 1.17 -31.70
CA ARG A 639 -15.82 1.25 -31.56
C ARG A 639 -15.03 0.45 -32.59
N ASP A 640 -15.63 -0.59 -33.16
CA ASP A 640 -15.01 -1.49 -34.13
C ASP A 640 -15.08 -0.97 -35.58
N SER A 641 -15.73 0.18 -35.80
CA SER A 641 -15.87 0.81 -37.13
C SER A 641 -14.52 1.16 -37.74
N ASP A 642 -14.23 0.62 -38.93
CA ASP A 642 -13.00 0.90 -39.68
C ASP A 642 -12.85 2.37 -40.04
N LYS A 643 -13.96 3.04 -40.39
CA LYS A 643 -13.95 4.48 -40.70
C LYS A 643 -13.45 5.29 -39.52
N MET A 644 -13.96 4.99 -38.32
CA MET A 644 -13.60 5.70 -37.09
C MET A 644 -12.15 5.45 -36.67
N ILE A 645 -11.67 4.20 -36.73
CA ILE A 645 -10.29 3.85 -36.37
C ILE A 645 -9.28 4.47 -37.33
N ASN A 646 -9.59 4.53 -38.63
CA ASN A 646 -8.75 5.19 -39.62
C ASN A 646 -8.74 6.71 -39.44
N ASP A 647 -9.91 7.32 -39.21
CA ASP A 647 -10.01 8.77 -38.94
C ASP A 647 -9.28 9.16 -37.64
N LEU A 648 -9.36 8.31 -36.60
CA LEU A 648 -8.59 8.48 -35.36
C LEU A 648 -7.08 8.51 -35.64
N GLY A 649 -6.56 7.56 -36.43
CA GLY A 649 -5.13 7.52 -36.73
C GLY A 649 -4.66 8.72 -37.55
N ARG A 650 -5.46 9.19 -38.51
CA ARG A 650 -5.16 10.43 -39.25
C ARG A 650 -5.21 11.67 -38.35
N THR A 651 -6.20 11.73 -37.47
CA THR A 651 -6.32 12.79 -36.48
C THR A 651 -5.10 12.82 -35.55
N ILE A 652 -4.64 11.66 -35.07
CA ILE A 652 -3.41 11.54 -34.27
C ILE A 652 -2.18 11.98 -35.07
N ALA A 653 -2.09 11.65 -36.35
CA ALA A 653 -0.98 12.10 -37.20
C ALA A 653 -0.91 13.63 -37.34
N GLU A 654 -2.05 14.31 -37.49
CA GLU A 654 -2.14 15.77 -37.50
C GLU A 654 -1.77 16.38 -36.13
N LEU A 655 -2.20 15.75 -35.03
CA LEU A 655 -1.81 16.17 -33.68
C LEU A 655 -0.31 15.99 -33.44
N CYS A 656 0.29 14.89 -33.92
CA CYS A 656 1.74 14.66 -33.88
C CYS A 656 2.52 15.76 -34.62
N GLN A 657 1.94 16.35 -35.67
CA GLN A 657 2.61 17.43 -36.41
C GLN A 657 2.66 18.74 -35.60
N VAL A 658 1.64 19.01 -34.79
CA VAL A 658 1.52 20.28 -34.05
C VAL A 658 2.14 20.21 -32.66
N ILE A 659 2.01 19.06 -31.98
CA ILE A 659 2.49 18.90 -30.60
C ILE A 659 4.00 18.62 -30.62
N PRO A 660 4.84 19.48 -30.00
CA PRO A 660 6.28 19.26 -29.94
C PRO A 660 6.63 18.09 -29.00
N ASP A 661 7.85 17.58 -29.11
CA ASP A 661 8.43 16.60 -28.18
C ASP A 661 7.57 15.33 -27.97
N GLY A 662 7.28 14.97 -26.71
CA GLY A 662 6.55 13.78 -26.31
C GLY A 662 5.03 13.95 -26.32
N LEU A 663 4.35 13.02 -27.00
CA LEU A 663 2.90 12.85 -27.01
C LEU A 663 2.54 11.48 -26.42
N VAL A 664 1.59 11.45 -25.48
CA VAL A 664 1.13 10.20 -24.85
C VAL A 664 -0.36 10.02 -25.15
N ALA A 665 -0.74 8.87 -25.71
CA ALA A 665 -2.13 8.52 -26.01
C ALA A 665 -2.60 7.35 -25.15
N PHE A 666 -3.61 7.58 -24.34
CA PHE A 666 -4.20 6.59 -23.45
C PHE A 666 -5.44 5.95 -24.09
N PHE A 667 -5.42 4.62 -24.18
CA PHE A 667 -6.50 3.78 -24.69
C PHE A 667 -7.25 3.09 -23.54
N PRO A 668 -8.52 2.70 -23.74
CA PRO A 668 -9.36 2.15 -22.68
C PRO A 668 -9.01 0.71 -22.30
N SER A 669 -8.40 -0.07 -23.19
CA SER A 669 -7.97 -1.45 -22.91
C SER A 669 -6.85 -1.91 -23.83
N TYR A 670 -6.08 -2.92 -23.39
CA TYR A 670 -5.06 -3.58 -24.22
C TYR A 670 -5.64 -4.22 -25.48
N ASP A 671 -6.79 -4.88 -25.36
CA ASP A 671 -7.46 -5.50 -26.52
C ASP A 671 -7.78 -4.47 -27.60
N TYR A 672 -8.31 -3.31 -27.20
CA TYR A 672 -8.65 -2.25 -28.14
C TYR A 672 -7.41 -1.60 -28.74
N LEU A 673 -6.37 -1.35 -27.93
CA LEU A 673 -5.09 -0.86 -28.41
C LEU A 673 -4.49 -1.79 -29.48
N ASN A 674 -4.43 -3.09 -29.20
CA ASN A 674 -3.90 -4.10 -30.13
C ASN A 674 -4.73 -4.16 -31.42
N GLN A 675 -6.06 -4.07 -31.32
CA GLN A 675 -6.94 -4.03 -32.48
C GLN A 675 -6.72 -2.77 -33.34
N VAL A 676 -6.59 -1.60 -32.71
CA VAL A 676 -6.32 -0.33 -33.40
C VAL A 676 -4.98 -0.37 -34.11
N VAL A 677 -3.92 -0.80 -33.41
CA VAL A 677 -2.57 -0.93 -33.99
C VAL A 677 -2.55 -1.96 -35.14
N ALA A 678 -3.25 -3.08 -34.99
CA ALA A 678 -3.36 -4.09 -36.04
C ALA A 678 -4.08 -3.56 -37.29
N LYS A 679 -5.07 -2.68 -37.13
CA LYS A 679 -5.75 -2.02 -38.26
C LYS A 679 -4.88 -0.95 -38.89
N TRP A 680 -4.15 -0.15 -38.10
CA TRP A 680 -3.25 0.88 -38.64
C TRP A 680 -2.08 0.30 -39.44
N LYS A 681 -1.68 -0.95 -39.17
CA LYS A 681 -0.70 -1.71 -39.96
C LYS A 681 -1.24 -2.17 -41.32
N LYS A 682 -2.57 -2.18 -41.53
CA LYS A 682 -3.18 -2.55 -42.80
C LYS A 682 -3.35 -1.31 -43.67
N THR A 683 -3.21 -1.47 -44.97
CA THR A 683 -3.49 -0.41 -45.94
C THR A 683 -5.00 -0.18 -46.00
N PRO A 684 -5.49 1.06 -45.86
CA PRO A 684 -6.91 1.36 -46.02
C PRO A 684 -7.42 0.94 -47.41
N ALA A 685 -8.64 0.39 -47.48
CA ALA A 685 -9.25 0.00 -48.73
C ALA A 685 -9.41 1.22 -49.66
N GLY A 686 -8.68 1.24 -50.79
CA GLY A 686 -8.75 2.31 -51.79
C GLY A 686 -7.49 3.20 -51.90
N GLU A 687 -6.54 3.11 -50.97
CA GLU A 687 -5.28 3.88 -51.02
C GLU A 687 -4.09 2.98 -51.36
N LYS A 688 -3.37 3.29 -52.44
CA LYS A 688 -2.14 2.58 -52.81
C LYS A 688 -0.94 3.14 -52.02
N GLY A 689 -0.46 2.37 -51.04
CA GLY A 689 0.97 2.35 -50.68
C GLY A 689 1.43 2.94 -49.35
N LYS A 690 0.56 3.57 -48.54
CA LYS A 690 0.94 4.02 -47.19
C LYS A 690 -0.09 3.58 -46.16
N THR A 691 0.36 2.94 -45.11
CA THR A 691 -0.48 2.57 -43.96
C THR A 691 -0.71 3.80 -43.07
N VAL A 692 -1.75 3.76 -42.24
CA VAL A 692 -1.97 4.83 -41.25
C VAL A 692 -0.80 4.88 -40.26
N LEU A 693 -0.20 3.73 -39.96
CA LEU A 693 1.01 3.64 -39.16
C LEU A 693 2.18 4.41 -39.77
N ASP A 694 2.40 4.28 -41.09
CA ASP A 694 3.47 4.99 -41.80
C ASP A 694 3.25 6.51 -41.78
N LEU A 695 1.99 6.96 -41.82
CA LEU A 695 1.66 8.38 -41.68
C LEU A 695 2.04 8.92 -40.30
N ILE A 696 1.79 8.15 -39.23
CA ILE A 696 2.14 8.52 -37.87
C ILE A 696 3.67 8.47 -37.68
N GLN A 697 4.31 7.37 -38.08
CA GLN A 697 5.75 7.18 -37.95
C GLN A 697 6.58 8.17 -38.77
N GLY A 698 6.04 8.63 -39.91
CA GLY A 698 6.63 9.72 -40.69
C GLY A 698 6.64 11.08 -39.97
N LYS A 699 5.87 11.23 -38.88
CA LYS A 699 5.86 12.45 -38.04
C LYS A 699 6.62 12.25 -36.74
N LYS A 700 6.34 11.15 -36.01
CA LYS A 700 7.01 10.80 -34.74
C LYS A 700 7.19 9.28 -34.62
N PRO A 701 8.33 8.80 -34.07
CA PRO A 701 8.50 7.40 -33.74
C PRO A 701 7.42 6.93 -32.75
N LEU A 702 6.89 5.73 -33.01
CA LEU A 702 5.76 5.15 -32.28
C LEU A 702 6.23 4.05 -31.32
N PHE A 703 5.84 4.17 -30.06
CA PHE A 703 6.02 3.19 -29.01
C PHE A 703 4.66 2.79 -28.45
N TYR A 704 4.43 1.52 -28.10
CA TYR A 704 3.16 1.10 -27.51
C TYR A 704 3.34 0.01 -26.44
N GLU A 705 2.51 0.08 -25.42
CA GLU A 705 2.50 -0.86 -24.30
C GLU A 705 1.99 -2.25 -24.75
N SER A 706 2.65 -3.32 -24.32
CA SER A 706 2.21 -4.71 -24.51
C SER A 706 1.91 -5.37 -23.18
N GLN A 707 0.96 -6.31 -23.17
CA GLN A 707 0.62 -7.11 -22.01
C GLN A 707 1.69 -8.18 -21.69
N ASP A 708 2.58 -8.49 -22.65
CA ASP A 708 3.58 -9.53 -22.50
C ASP A 708 4.64 -9.17 -21.44
N ARG A 709 4.90 -10.14 -20.54
CA ARG A 709 5.89 -10.02 -19.45
C ARG A 709 7.35 -10.00 -19.94
N SER A 710 7.61 -10.22 -21.23
CA SER A 710 8.95 -10.33 -21.81
C SER A 710 9.63 -8.97 -22.02
N ASN A 711 8.88 -7.92 -22.33
CA ASN A 711 9.43 -6.58 -22.47
C ASN A 711 9.27 -5.82 -21.15
N SER A 712 10.38 -5.38 -20.56
CA SER A 712 10.32 -4.55 -19.36
C SER A 712 9.72 -3.19 -19.74
N THR A 713 8.62 -2.79 -19.10
CA THR A 713 7.99 -1.47 -19.27
C THR A 713 8.99 -0.32 -19.03
N GLU A 714 10.01 -0.57 -18.23
CA GLU A 714 11.09 0.37 -17.95
C GLU A 714 11.99 0.60 -19.18
N GLN A 715 12.27 -0.45 -19.95
CA GLN A 715 13.03 -0.34 -21.20
C GLN A 715 12.26 0.47 -22.24
N LEU A 716 10.96 0.20 -22.40
CA LEU A 716 10.09 0.97 -23.31
C LEU A 716 10.07 2.46 -22.95
N LEU A 717 9.98 2.79 -21.67
CA LEU A 717 10.02 4.18 -21.21
C LEU A 717 11.39 4.83 -21.48
N GLN A 718 12.48 4.08 -21.33
CA GLN A 718 13.83 4.56 -21.60
C GLN A 718 14.03 4.84 -23.10
N GLU A 719 13.57 3.95 -23.97
CA GLU A 719 13.58 4.14 -25.43
C GLU A 719 12.76 5.36 -25.84
N TYR A 720 11.55 5.50 -25.29
CA TYR A 720 10.70 6.67 -25.49
C TYR A 720 11.40 7.97 -25.05
N SER A 721 11.99 7.97 -23.85
CA SER A 721 12.68 9.15 -23.30
C SER A 721 13.89 9.55 -24.15
N ASN A 722 14.64 8.56 -24.65
CA ASN A 722 15.76 8.79 -25.56
C ASN A 722 15.29 9.39 -26.90
N ALA A 723 14.20 8.89 -27.49
CA ALA A 723 13.64 9.41 -28.73
C ALA A 723 13.09 10.84 -28.61
N VAL A 724 12.58 11.21 -27.42
CA VAL A 724 12.21 12.61 -27.12
C VAL A 724 13.46 13.47 -26.98
N ALA A 725 14.49 12.98 -26.28
CA ALA A 725 15.74 13.71 -26.05
C ALA A 725 16.51 14.00 -27.35
N THR A 726 16.44 13.12 -28.36
CA THR A 726 17.06 13.33 -29.68
C THR A 726 16.39 14.41 -30.53
N GLY A 727 15.28 15.02 -30.06
CA GLY A 727 14.61 16.13 -30.75
C GLY A 727 13.64 15.70 -31.87
N SER A 728 13.56 14.41 -32.19
CA SER A 728 12.57 13.85 -33.11
C SER A 728 11.13 13.85 -32.53
N GLY A 729 11.00 14.04 -31.22
CA GLY A 729 9.77 13.76 -30.50
C GLY A 729 9.40 12.28 -30.52
N ALA A 730 8.35 11.89 -29.80
CA ALA A 730 7.88 10.50 -29.80
C ALA A 730 6.40 10.41 -29.43
N LEU A 731 5.71 9.39 -29.95
CA LEU A 731 4.34 9.03 -29.58
C LEU A 731 4.35 7.73 -28.78
N LEU A 732 3.80 7.77 -27.57
CA LEU A 732 3.61 6.60 -26.71
C LEU A 732 2.11 6.24 -26.63
N LEU A 733 1.73 5.03 -27.05
CA LEU A 733 0.40 4.49 -26.83
C LEU A 733 0.41 3.65 -25.54
N SER A 734 -0.41 4.02 -24.58
CA SER A 734 -0.53 3.32 -23.29
C SER A 734 -2.00 3.04 -22.98
N VAL A 735 -2.25 2.23 -21.95
CA VAL A 735 -3.60 1.85 -21.51
C VAL A 735 -3.92 2.54 -20.18
N ILE A 736 -5.15 3.05 -20.04
CA ILE A 736 -5.66 3.60 -18.78
C ILE A 736 -5.77 2.48 -17.74
N GLY A 737 -5.18 2.66 -16.55
CA GLY A 737 -5.06 1.61 -15.53
C GLY A 737 -3.98 0.56 -15.84
N GLY A 738 -3.19 0.77 -16.91
CA GLY A 738 -1.98 0.02 -17.21
C GLY A 738 -0.79 0.40 -16.31
N LYS A 739 0.36 -0.24 -16.52
CA LYS A 739 1.53 -0.02 -15.64
C LYS A 739 2.11 1.39 -15.84
N LEU A 740 2.14 1.85 -17.09
CA LEU A 740 2.67 3.18 -17.44
C LEU A 740 1.74 4.32 -16.97
N SER A 741 0.45 4.07 -16.79
CA SER A 741 -0.54 5.07 -16.34
C SER A 741 -0.77 5.11 -14.83
N GLU A 742 -0.14 4.24 -14.03
CA GLU A 742 -0.19 4.28 -12.57
C GLU A 742 1.12 4.76 -11.91
N GLY A 743 2.28 4.41 -12.46
CA GLY A 743 3.58 4.58 -11.78
C GLY A 743 4.54 5.62 -12.37
N ILE A 744 4.26 6.18 -13.55
CA ILE A 744 5.24 6.98 -14.30
C ILE A 744 4.84 8.46 -14.40
N ASN A 745 5.85 9.32 -14.40
CA ASN A 745 5.71 10.77 -14.47
C ASN A 745 6.22 11.28 -15.84
N PHE A 746 5.32 11.83 -16.66
CA PHE A 746 5.66 12.47 -17.93
C PHE A 746 5.94 13.95 -17.71
N SER A 747 7.16 14.26 -17.25
CA SER A 747 7.58 15.64 -16.97
C SER A 747 8.13 16.33 -18.20
N ASP A 748 7.88 17.63 -18.30
CA ASP A 748 8.45 18.50 -19.32
C ASP A 748 8.26 17.98 -20.76
N LYS A 749 9.37 17.76 -21.47
CA LYS A 749 9.40 17.30 -22.86
C LYS A 749 8.77 15.93 -23.04
N LEU A 750 8.73 15.11 -21.98
CA LEU A 750 8.18 13.75 -22.04
C LEU A 750 6.65 13.73 -22.17
N GLY A 751 5.95 14.85 -21.97
CA GLY A 751 4.48 14.86 -21.89
C GLY A 751 3.83 16.16 -22.33
N ARG A 752 4.29 16.78 -23.43
CA ARG A 752 3.72 18.04 -23.94
C ARG A 752 2.28 17.91 -24.43
N GLY A 753 1.88 16.71 -24.86
CA GLY A 753 0.50 16.41 -25.16
C GLY A 753 0.04 15.10 -24.53
N VAL A 754 -1.18 15.09 -24.01
CA VAL A 754 -1.89 13.89 -23.57
C VAL A 754 -3.19 13.74 -24.33
N LEU A 755 -3.35 12.60 -25.00
CA LEU A 755 -4.58 12.20 -25.67
C LEU A 755 -5.28 11.14 -24.82
N VAL A 756 -6.58 11.32 -24.58
CA VAL A 756 -7.42 10.29 -23.94
C VAL A 756 -8.42 9.79 -24.97
N VAL A 757 -8.22 8.58 -25.47
CA VAL A 757 -9.05 7.96 -26.50
C VAL A 757 -10.18 7.20 -25.83
N GLY A 758 -11.41 7.66 -26.04
CA GLY A 758 -12.59 7.05 -25.44
C GLY A 758 -12.68 7.22 -23.92
N LEU A 759 -13.61 6.48 -23.31
CA LEU A 759 -13.82 6.39 -21.87
C LEU A 759 -13.59 4.93 -21.42
N PRO A 760 -12.71 4.67 -20.43
CA PRO A 760 -12.39 3.33 -19.93
C PRO A 760 -13.49 2.81 -19.00
N PHE A 761 -14.69 2.68 -19.54
CA PHE A 761 -15.83 2.17 -18.80
C PHE A 761 -15.61 0.69 -18.45
N PRO A 762 -15.76 0.30 -17.18
CA PRO A 762 -15.67 -1.09 -16.79
C PRO A 762 -16.73 -1.96 -17.48
N ASN A 763 -16.49 -3.25 -17.63
CA ASN A 763 -17.46 -4.12 -18.30
C ASN A 763 -18.69 -4.38 -17.40
N LEU A 764 -19.84 -3.79 -17.75
CA LEU A 764 -21.13 -4.03 -17.07
C LEU A 764 -21.59 -5.49 -17.11
N HIS A 765 -21.11 -6.29 -18.05
CA HIS A 765 -21.46 -7.70 -18.13
C HIS A 765 -20.65 -8.57 -17.15
N SER A 766 -19.54 -8.05 -16.61
CA SER A 766 -18.73 -8.75 -15.61
C SER A 766 -19.53 -8.94 -14.33
N ALA A 767 -19.44 -10.14 -13.76
CA ALA A 767 -20.15 -10.49 -12.54
C ALA A 767 -19.70 -9.59 -11.38
N VAL A 768 -18.40 -9.28 -11.32
CA VAL A 768 -17.83 -8.34 -10.34
C VAL A 768 -18.51 -6.97 -10.37
N TRP A 769 -18.70 -6.38 -11.56
CA TRP A 769 -19.31 -5.05 -11.67
C TRP A 769 -20.81 -5.07 -11.42
N LYS A 770 -21.52 -6.11 -11.86
CA LYS A 770 -22.95 -6.30 -11.51
C LYS A 770 -23.13 -6.39 -9.99
N ALA A 771 -22.25 -7.11 -9.31
CA ALA A 771 -22.28 -7.23 -7.85
C ALA A 771 -21.97 -5.91 -7.14
N LYS A 772 -20.93 -5.17 -7.57
CA LYS A 772 -20.62 -3.84 -7.02
C LYS A 772 -21.79 -2.87 -7.19
N LEU A 773 -22.39 -2.82 -8.38
CA LEU A 773 -23.54 -1.96 -8.65
C LEU A 773 -24.77 -2.38 -7.85
N GLY A 774 -25.08 -3.67 -7.80
CA GLY A 774 -26.19 -4.19 -7.00
C GLY A 774 -26.03 -3.88 -5.50
N HIS A 775 -24.81 -3.95 -4.97
CA HIS A 775 -24.51 -3.58 -3.59
C HIS A 775 -24.73 -2.08 -3.33
N VAL A 776 -24.19 -1.22 -4.20
CA VAL A 776 -24.38 0.24 -4.11
C VAL A 776 -25.86 0.62 -4.19
N GLU A 777 -26.59 0.05 -5.15
CA GLU A 777 -28.03 0.26 -5.32
C GLU A 777 -28.79 -0.16 -4.06
N GLN A 778 -28.45 -1.32 -3.49
CA GLN A 778 -29.09 -1.84 -2.29
C GLN A 778 -28.82 -0.96 -1.05
N LYS A 779 -27.58 -0.50 -0.87
CA LYS A 779 -27.19 0.39 0.26
C LYS A 779 -27.99 1.69 0.20
N VAL A 780 -28.06 2.34 -0.96
CA VAL A 780 -28.84 3.57 -1.16
C VAL A 780 -30.34 3.32 -1.00
N TYR A 781 -30.85 2.18 -1.49
CA TYR A 781 -32.25 1.81 -1.34
C TYR A 781 -32.67 1.65 0.14
N GLN A 782 -31.79 1.11 0.98
CA GLN A 782 -32.04 0.92 2.42
C GLN A 782 -31.97 2.24 3.20
N HIS A 783 -31.03 3.13 2.87
CA HIS A 783 -30.86 4.41 3.56
C HIS A 783 -31.83 5.50 3.09
N THR A 784 -32.39 5.38 1.89
CA THR A 784 -33.36 6.35 1.36
C THR A 784 -34.75 6.09 1.95
N THR A 785 -35.35 7.10 2.57
CA THR A 785 -36.75 7.08 2.99
C THR A 785 -37.67 7.63 1.89
N GLY A 786 -38.93 7.19 1.85
CA GLY A 786 -39.95 7.65 0.88
C GLY A 786 -40.61 6.52 0.09
N SER A 787 -41.33 6.88 -0.97
CA SER A 787 -42.04 5.91 -1.84
C SER A 787 -41.08 4.90 -2.46
N GLU A 788 -41.57 3.68 -2.70
CA GLU A 788 -40.76 2.60 -3.29
C GLU A 788 -40.17 2.99 -4.65
N GLU A 789 -40.93 3.72 -5.47
CA GLU A 789 -40.48 4.24 -6.76
C GLU A 789 -39.33 5.25 -6.62
N ASN A 790 -39.42 6.18 -5.66
CA ASN A 790 -38.36 7.15 -5.39
C ASN A 790 -37.09 6.48 -4.88
N ARG A 791 -37.22 5.49 -3.98
CA ARG A 791 -36.08 4.71 -3.48
C ARG A 791 -35.38 3.96 -4.61
N ARG A 792 -36.15 3.31 -5.50
CA ARG A 792 -35.60 2.58 -6.66
C ARG A 792 -34.95 3.52 -7.68
N ALA A 793 -35.55 4.68 -7.93
CA ALA A 793 -34.99 5.68 -8.85
C ALA A 793 -33.66 6.23 -8.34
N LYS A 794 -33.58 6.59 -7.04
CA LYS A 794 -32.35 7.06 -6.40
C LYS A 794 -31.27 5.99 -6.36
N ALA A 795 -31.62 4.74 -6.02
CA ALA A 795 -30.69 3.62 -6.05
C ALA A 795 -30.04 3.46 -7.44
N LYS A 796 -30.85 3.39 -8.51
CA LYS A 796 -30.34 3.28 -9.89
C LYS A 796 -29.49 4.49 -10.31
N ALA A 797 -29.85 5.69 -9.87
CA ALA A 797 -29.06 6.88 -10.14
C ALA A 797 -27.68 6.78 -9.47
N ALA A 798 -27.62 6.36 -8.21
CA ALA A 798 -26.36 6.17 -7.49
C ALA A 798 -25.48 5.08 -8.11
N GLY A 799 -26.07 3.96 -8.54
CA GLY A 799 -25.34 2.91 -9.28
C GLY A 799 -24.71 3.44 -10.58
N ARG A 800 -25.48 4.21 -11.38
CA ARG A 800 -24.95 4.85 -12.60
C ARG A 800 -23.83 5.85 -12.27
N ASP A 801 -24.03 6.66 -11.23
CA ASP A 801 -23.05 7.67 -10.85
C ASP A 801 -21.76 7.02 -10.36
N PHE A 802 -21.82 5.97 -9.55
CA PHE A 802 -20.66 5.17 -9.12
C PHE A 802 -19.90 4.55 -10.31
N TYR A 803 -20.63 4.00 -11.29
CA TYR A 803 -20.04 3.44 -12.51
C TYR A 803 -19.28 4.49 -13.33
N GLU A 804 -19.87 5.67 -13.51
CA GLU A 804 -19.23 6.80 -14.18
C GLU A 804 -18.06 7.36 -13.37
N ASN A 805 -18.16 7.41 -12.04
CA ASN A 805 -17.11 7.92 -11.15
C ASN A 805 -15.85 7.03 -11.19
N ALA A 806 -16.02 5.71 -11.28
CA ALA A 806 -14.91 4.79 -11.47
C ALA A 806 -14.16 5.04 -12.79
N CYS A 807 -14.90 5.27 -13.87
CA CYS A 807 -14.33 5.61 -15.18
C CYS A 807 -13.56 6.94 -15.12
N MET A 808 -14.17 7.97 -14.56
CA MET A 808 -13.57 9.31 -14.49
C MET A 808 -12.37 9.40 -13.55
N ARG A 809 -12.34 8.64 -12.45
CA ARG A 809 -11.15 8.54 -11.60
C ARG A 809 -9.93 8.04 -12.38
N ALA A 810 -10.10 6.98 -13.18
CA ALA A 810 -9.00 6.43 -14.00
C ALA A 810 -8.53 7.41 -15.09
N VAL A 811 -9.47 8.15 -15.72
CA VAL A 811 -9.16 9.21 -16.69
C VAL A 811 -8.40 10.35 -16.03
N ASN A 812 -8.92 10.88 -14.91
CA ASN A 812 -8.31 11.99 -14.17
C ASN A 812 -6.90 11.63 -13.69
N GLN A 813 -6.69 10.39 -13.23
CA GLN A 813 -5.38 9.87 -12.84
C GLN A 813 -4.38 9.85 -13.99
N SER A 814 -4.83 9.49 -15.19
CA SER A 814 -3.98 9.46 -16.39
C SER A 814 -3.62 10.88 -16.85
N ILE A 815 -4.60 11.78 -16.84
CA ILE A 815 -4.42 13.19 -17.26
C ILE A 815 -3.53 13.96 -16.29
N GLY A 816 -3.69 13.74 -14.98
CA GLY A 816 -2.96 14.45 -13.92
C GLY A 816 -1.46 14.17 -13.89
N ARG A 817 -0.91 13.43 -14.87
CA ARG A 817 0.52 13.09 -14.98
C ARG A 817 1.34 14.03 -15.83
N ALA A 818 0.68 14.80 -16.70
CA ALA A 818 1.32 15.62 -17.73
C ALA A 818 1.99 16.89 -17.18
N ILE A 819 1.58 17.36 -16.00
CA ILE A 819 1.98 18.67 -15.47
C ILE A 819 2.58 18.46 -14.08
N ARG A 820 3.78 19.01 -13.85
CA ARG A 820 4.54 18.72 -12.61
C ARG A 820 5.07 19.91 -11.84
N HIS A 821 5.18 21.08 -12.44
CA HIS A 821 5.62 22.28 -11.73
C HIS A 821 4.99 23.52 -12.30
N ARG A 822 5.11 24.65 -11.59
CA ARG A 822 4.49 25.93 -11.97
C ARG A 822 4.82 26.41 -13.40
N ASN A 823 6.02 26.11 -13.88
CA ASN A 823 6.49 26.52 -15.20
C ASN A 823 6.20 25.48 -16.29
N ASP A 824 5.51 24.39 -15.95
CA ASP A 824 5.22 23.30 -16.88
C ASP A 824 4.00 23.66 -17.73
N TYR A 825 3.92 23.08 -18.92
CA TYR A 825 2.80 23.27 -19.83
C TYR A 825 2.51 22.02 -20.63
N ALA A 826 1.23 21.77 -20.86
CA ALA A 826 0.77 20.65 -21.64
C ALA A 826 -0.59 20.92 -22.30
N SER A 827 -0.86 20.21 -23.39
CA SER A 827 -2.20 20.14 -23.98
C SER A 827 -2.87 18.81 -23.66
N ILE A 828 -4.12 18.83 -23.23
CA ILE A 828 -4.93 17.64 -22.94
C ILE A 828 -6.07 17.58 -23.95
N ILE A 829 -6.19 16.46 -24.65
CA ILE A 829 -7.20 16.27 -25.70
C ILE A 829 -8.01 15.02 -25.37
N MET A 830 -9.29 15.21 -25.08
CA MET A 830 -10.23 14.14 -24.74
C MET A 830 -11.05 13.78 -25.98
N ILE A 831 -10.81 12.59 -26.53
CA ILE A 831 -11.35 12.15 -27.82
C ILE A 831 -12.51 11.18 -27.57
N ASP A 832 -13.72 11.72 -27.45
CA ASP A 832 -15.01 10.99 -27.41
C ASP A 832 -16.14 12.03 -27.37
N ARG A 833 -17.25 11.82 -28.08
CA ARG A 833 -18.43 12.70 -27.98
C ARG A 833 -19.01 12.77 -26.57
N ARG A 834 -18.85 11.74 -25.74
CA ARG A 834 -19.40 11.68 -24.37
C ARG A 834 -18.76 12.70 -23.42
N TYR A 835 -17.55 13.17 -23.70
CA TYR A 835 -16.93 14.26 -22.94
C TYR A 835 -17.65 15.61 -23.12
N GLU A 836 -18.54 15.76 -24.10
CA GLU A 836 -19.38 16.95 -24.26
C GLU A 836 -20.55 16.97 -23.27
N SER A 837 -20.89 15.82 -22.67
CA SER A 837 -22.00 15.75 -21.72
C SER A 837 -21.68 16.48 -20.41
N ALA A 838 -22.61 17.31 -19.95
CA ALA A 838 -22.45 18.07 -18.70
C ALA A 838 -22.16 17.17 -17.48
N ARG A 839 -22.69 15.94 -17.47
CA ARG A 839 -22.46 14.95 -16.39
C ARG A 839 -21.01 14.49 -16.32
N ILE A 840 -20.39 14.21 -17.46
CA ILE A 840 -18.99 13.80 -17.53
C ILE A 840 -18.07 14.99 -17.26
N GLN A 841 -18.38 16.16 -17.82
CA GLN A 841 -17.60 17.38 -17.57
C GLN A 841 -17.61 17.77 -16.09
N ALA A 842 -18.73 17.62 -15.39
CA ALA A 842 -18.81 17.93 -13.95
C ALA A 842 -17.80 17.12 -13.11
N LYS A 843 -17.49 15.89 -13.53
CA LYS A 843 -16.57 14.95 -12.86
C LYS A 843 -15.09 15.21 -13.16
N LEU A 844 -14.78 16.14 -14.06
CA LEU A 844 -13.41 16.59 -14.30
C LEU A 844 -12.94 17.51 -13.15
N PRO A 845 -11.64 17.47 -12.80
CA PRO A 845 -11.03 18.39 -11.84
C PRO A 845 -11.26 19.85 -12.22
N ALA A 846 -11.40 20.72 -11.21
CA ALA A 846 -11.68 22.14 -11.42
C ALA A 846 -10.65 22.84 -12.32
N TRP A 847 -9.36 22.52 -12.15
CA TRP A 847 -8.27 23.13 -12.92
C TRP A 847 -8.31 22.75 -14.42
N ILE A 848 -8.83 21.57 -14.78
CA ILE A 848 -9.03 21.17 -16.18
C ILE A 848 -10.26 21.88 -16.74
N LYS A 849 -11.34 21.96 -15.95
CA LYS A 849 -12.59 22.64 -16.36
C LYS A 849 -12.35 24.12 -16.71
N GLN A 850 -11.47 24.81 -15.98
CA GLN A 850 -11.10 26.19 -16.27
C GLN A 850 -10.37 26.36 -17.61
N GLY A 851 -9.55 25.37 -18.00
CA GLY A 851 -8.83 25.36 -19.28
C GLY A 851 -9.61 24.75 -20.44
N LEU A 852 -10.86 24.31 -20.21
CA LEU A 852 -11.67 23.61 -21.20
C LEU A 852 -12.34 24.61 -22.14
N ALA A 853 -12.04 24.53 -23.43
CA ALA A 853 -12.74 25.31 -24.44
C ALA A 853 -14.20 24.82 -24.60
N THR A 854 -15.19 25.70 -24.43
CA THR A 854 -16.62 25.38 -24.55
C THR A 854 -17.21 25.78 -25.92
N GLY A 855 -18.00 24.91 -26.55
CA GLY A 855 -18.86 25.20 -27.71
C GLY A 855 -18.69 24.23 -28.90
N ASP A 856 -19.80 23.91 -29.60
CA ASP A 856 -19.85 22.92 -30.72
C ASP A 856 -18.85 23.19 -31.84
N ALA A 857 -18.57 24.47 -32.10
CA ALA A 857 -17.65 24.89 -33.14
C ALA A 857 -16.17 24.74 -32.72
N ALA A 858 -15.85 24.46 -31.46
CA ALA A 858 -14.50 24.24 -30.94
C ALA A 858 -14.03 22.77 -30.98
N ASN A 859 -14.96 21.84 -31.30
CA ASN A 859 -14.78 20.39 -31.16
C ASN A 859 -14.40 19.66 -32.47
N SER A 860 -14.11 20.41 -33.54
CA SER A 860 -13.60 19.85 -34.80
C SER A 860 -12.08 19.68 -34.76
N ALA A 861 -11.58 18.64 -35.43
CA ALA A 861 -10.15 18.37 -35.49
C ALA A 861 -9.35 19.55 -36.08
N GLY A 862 -9.83 20.18 -37.15
CA GLY A 862 -9.15 21.31 -37.79
C GLY A 862 -8.95 22.52 -36.87
N ARG A 863 -9.96 22.91 -36.09
CA ARG A 863 -9.82 24.02 -35.14
C ARG A 863 -9.00 23.64 -33.91
N THR A 864 -9.07 22.38 -33.47
CA THR A 864 -8.21 21.87 -32.40
C THR A 864 -6.74 21.98 -32.80
N VAL A 865 -6.39 21.54 -34.01
CA VAL A 865 -5.04 21.65 -34.58
C VAL A 865 -4.59 23.11 -34.67
N GLN A 866 -5.44 24.01 -35.15
CA GLN A 866 -5.13 25.45 -35.21
C GLN A 866 -4.85 26.03 -33.82
N ALA A 867 -5.73 25.78 -32.86
CA ALA A 867 -5.57 26.32 -31.50
C ALA A 867 -4.34 25.75 -30.78
N LEU A 868 -4.01 24.48 -30.99
CA LEU A 868 -2.77 23.89 -30.46
C LEU A 868 -1.53 24.53 -31.10
N THR A 869 -1.60 24.82 -32.40
CA THR A 869 -0.50 25.52 -33.10
C THR A 869 -0.26 26.88 -32.49
N GLU A 870 -1.32 27.63 -32.18
CA GLU A 870 -1.22 28.92 -31.48
C GLU A 870 -0.67 28.74 -30.06
N PHE A 871 -1.17 27.74 -29.31
CA PHE A 871 -0.73 27.46 -27.95
C PHE A 871 0.75 27.11 -27.83
N PHE A 872 1.30 26.30 -28.75
CA PHE A 872 2.72 25.92 -28.74
C PHE A 872 3.64 26.96 -29.39
N ARG A 873 3.12 27.87 -30.22
CA ARG A 873 3.89 29.00 -30.77
C ARG A 873 3.99 30.19 -29.83
N LYS A 874 3.07 30.34 -28.86
CA LYS A 874 3.14 31.42 -27.89
C LYS A 874 4.47 31.34 -27.11
N PRO A 875 5.29 32.42 -27.11
CA PRO A 875 6.48 32.48 -26.28
C PRO A 875 6.05 32.43 -24.81
N ARG A 876 6.70 31.57 -24.03
CA ARG A 876 6.49 31.46 -22.59
C ARG A 876 7.72 32.02 -21.89
N ASN A 877 7.50 32.93 -20.93
CA ASN A 877 8.55 33.54 -20.11
C ASN A 877 9.02 32.61 -19.00
#